data_AF-A0A1H1SNX7-F1
#
_entry.id   AF-A0A1H1SNX7-F1
#
_cell.length_a   1.000
_cell.length_b   1.000
_cell.length_c   1.000
_cell.angle_alpha   90.00
_cell.angle_beta   90.00
_cell.angle_gamma   90.00
#
_symmetry.space_group_name_H-M   'P 1'
#
loop_
_entity.id
_entity.type
_entity.pdbx_description
1 polymer ?
#
loop_
_entity_poly.entity_id
_entity_poly.type
_entity_poly.pdbx_seq_one_letter_code
_entity_poly.pdbx_strand_id
1 'polypeptide(L)'
;MKESIAIGDELTELAEVLDDFCTDRVSPDQIHAYIDAEDPGLPEFFSDLVGIGVLDLHLDEQQGGAGVGFMGLATAAEAMGRGLVPGPALPAMITSAVLRHGGSVSPAEDAAEGHGTALGAIGLDPGELLFDPRTATLSGTSAPIPSAATAEHVVLPVSDGEVRRWVLLRTSATEVLPCPSHDVTRPLARVRIEQAAPVEILDIDPELPSLIAAAAFAAEGSGIAQWCTDTAVEYARVREQFGAVIGSFQAVKHRIAGMHVAAAQVRALAWDAARCLDSDVSTEERRLVISAAAGTGVDLALDTVKDLVNTLGGIGFTWEHMAGFALRRAQSSRVLLGPGDRWRMEVARAAQNGARRGPALTYPEGAETVRQEIGDELDAIPGGSEAAACLADLGYTSPALPRPWGRGADALTQLIIDEELSARGLTPHDMVIGNWVVPSLIAHGTAEQKERFIAPSLRGDIRWCQLFSEPGAGSDLAGLTTSARKVDGGWVINGQKVWTSGARESDWGILLARTDPTARKHRGIGYFLLDMTTPGITVRPLRELTGEALFNEVFLDEVFIPEELMVGTPTDGWKVAVGTLANERVAMTGHSMFGGGDEALVSLLRGQAADDPLRLRMVGDLISVSLSGSLMGVRSMLKAMENETDSAESSLSKLVSTRNIQDTWEAVVEWSGPDGIDGIDMARAEDVATRSTVPTYMFLNTRSLTIAGGTTDIQLNIVAERILGLPRS
;
A
#
# COMPACT_ATOMS: atom_id res chain seq x y z
N MET A 1 -17.26 2.12 4.36
CA MET A 1 -16.71 3.42 3.98
C MET A 1 -16.14 3.23 2.60
N LYS A 2 -16.47 4.07 1.62
CA LYS A 2 -15.89 3.92 0.29
C LYS A 2 -14.44 4.42 0.36
N GLU A 3 -13.53 3.49 0.16
CA GLU A 3 -12.10 3.76 0.13
C GLU A 3 -11.74 4.51 -1.17
N SER A 4 -11.02 5.64 -1.06
CA SER A 4 -10.71 6.55 -2.18
C SER A 4 -9.22 6.85 -2.31
N ILE A 5 -8.76 7.23 -3.51
CA ILE A 5 -7.44 7.83 -3.74
C ILE A 5 -7.34 9.17 -2.99
N ALA A 6 -8.44 9.93 -2.94
CA ALA A 6 -8.52 11.22 -2.27
C ALA A 6 -8.15 11.13 -0.78
N ILE A 7 -7.37 12.11 -0.33
CA ILE A 7 -6.99 12.36 1.06
C ILE A 7 -7.05 13.87 1.24
N GLY A 8 -7.58 14.35 2.37
CA GLY A 8 -7.89 15.76 2.60
C GLY A 8 -9.33 16.14 2.26
N ASP A 9 -9.85 17.14 2.97
CA ASP A 9 -11.25 17.57 2.92
C ASP A 9 -11.72 17.88 1.48
N GLU A 10 -10.99 18.75 0.76
CA GLU A 10 -11.37 19.19 -0.60
C GLU A 10 -11.43 18.04 -1.60
N LEU A 11 -10.41 17.16 -1.61
CA LEU A 11 -10.39 16.01 -2.52
C LEU A 11 -11.43 14.95 -2.13
N THR A 12 -11.73 14.81 -0.84
CA THR A 12 -12.75 13.88 -0.34
C THR A 12 -14.14 14.35 -0.74
N GLU A 13 -14.45 15.65 -0.60
CA GLU A 13 -15.69 16.24 -1.08
C GLU A 13 -15.84 16.07 -2.61
N LEU A 14 -14.76 16.29 -3.36
CA LEU A 14 -14.74 16.03 -4.81
C LEU A 14 -15.05 14.56 -5.12
N ALA A 15 -14.42 13.63 -4.41
CA ALA A 15 -14.66 12.19 -4.59
C ALA A 15 -16.12 11.81 -4.32
N GLU A 16 -16.75 12.38 -3.28
CA GLU A 16 -18.16 12.16 -2.97
C GLU A 16 -19.08 12.68 -4.07
N VAL A 17 -18.86 13.91 -4.56
CA VAL A 17 -19.64 14.50 -5.66
C VAL A 17 -19.56 13.64 -6.92
N LEU A 18 -18.38 13.12 -7.25
CA LEU A 18 -18.15 12.27 -8.41
C LEU A 18 -18.81 10.89 -8.27
N ASP A 19 -18.76 10.32 -7.07
CA ASP A 19 -19.40 9.03 -6.79
C ASP A 19 -20.91 9.12 -6.82
N ASP A 20 -21.48 10.20 -6.29
CA ASP A 20 -22.91 10.49 -6.34
C ASP A 20 -23.34 10.69 -7.80
N PHE A 21 -22.57 11.44 -8.59
CA PHE A 21 -22.81 11.57 -10.03
C PHE A 21 -22.84 10.20 -10.73
N CYS A 22 -21.83 9.35 -10.50
CA CYS A 22 -21.77 8.03 -11.12
C CYS A 22 -22.96 7.16 -10.69
N THR A 23 -23.33 7.20 -9.42
CA THR A 23 -24.46 6.43 -8.87
C THR A 23 -25.80 6.88 -9.46
N ASP A 24 -26.00 8.19 -9.61
CA ASP A 24 -27.28 8.76 -10.03
C ASP A 24 -27.46 8.81 -11.56
N ARG A 25 -26.36 8.95 -12.32
CA ARG A 25 -26.39 9.25 -13.76
C ARG A 25 -25.82 8.15 -14.65
N VAL A 26 -25.13 7.15 -14.08
CA VAL A 26 -24.43 6.09 -14.83
C VAL A 26 -24.92 4.71 -14.36
N SER A 27 -26.18 4.42 -14.66
CA SER A 27 -26.78 3.12 -14.34
C SER A 27 -26.31 2.00 -15.28
N PRO A 28 -26.36 0.72 -14.85
CA PRO A 28 -26.09 -0.42 -15.74
C PRO A 28 -26.93 -0.42 -17.03
N ASP A 29 -28.19 0.04 -16.95
CA ASP A 29 -29.07 0.13 -18.13
C ASP A 29 -28.59 1.18 -19.13
N GLN A 30 -28.09 2.33 -18.65
CA GLN A 30 -27.49 3.34 -19.52
C GLN A 30 -26.17 2.86 -20.14
N ILE A 31 -25.36 2.11 -19.40
CA ILE A 31 -24.14 1.50 -19.92
C ILE A 31 -24.49 0.51 -21.03
N HIS A 32 -25.45 -0.38 -20.80
CA HIS A 32 -25.93 -1.33 -21.83
C HIS A 32 -26.50 -0.60 -23.04
N ALA A 33 -27.33 0.43 -22.84
CA ALA A 33 -27.88 1.22 -23.93
C ALA A 33 -26.79 1.91 -24.77
N TYR A 34 -25.71 2.38 -24.14
CA TYR A 34 -24.54 2.93 -24.82
C TYR A 34 -23.78 1.86 -25.61
N ILE A 35 -23.55 0.69 -25.01
CA ILE A 35 -22.82 -0.43 -25.64
C ILE A 35 -23.57 -0.99 -26.86
N ASP A 36 -24.89 -1.08 -26.78
CA ASP A 36 -25.74 -1.69 -27.80
C ASP A 36 -26.07 -0.74 -28.96
N ALA A 37 -25.70 0.55 -28.86
CA ALA A 37 -25.90 1.53 -29.92
C ALA A 37 -24.92 1.33 -31.08
N GLU A 38 -25.41 1.45 -32.32
CA GLU A 38 -24.61 1.25 -33.54
C GLU A 38 -23.53 2.32 -33.73
N ASP A 39 -23.84 3.56 -33.36
CA ASP A 39 -22.89 4.69 -33.27
C ASP A 39 -23.19 5.48 -32.00
N PRO A 40 -22.56 5.10 -30.87
CA PRO A 40 -22.97 5.59 -29.56
C PRO A 40 -22.62 7.06 -29.29
N GLY A 41 -21.72 7.66 -30.10
CA GLY A 41 -21.29 9.04 -29.93
C GLY A 41 -20.88 9.37 -28.48
N LEU A 42 -21.36 10.52 -27.99
CA LEU A 42 -21.23 10.94 -26.59
C LEU A 42 -22.35 10.31 -25.73
N PRO A 43 -22.04 9.80 -24.52
CA PRO A 43 -23.06 9.35 -23.59
C PRO A 43 -24.09 10.44 -23.26
N GLU A 44 -25.34 10.06 -22.97
CA GLU A 44 -26.43 11.01 -22.69
C GLU A 44 -26.11 11.96 -21.51
N PHE A 45 -25.43 11.46 -20.49
CA PHE A 45 -25.02 12.24 -19.31
C PHE A 45 -23.74 13.07 -19.53
N PHE A 46 -23.13 13.02 -20.72
CA PHE A 46 -21.81 13.60 -20.95
C PHE A 46 -21.80 15.13 -20.77
N SER A 47 -22.85 15.83 -21.19
CA SER A 47 -22.98 17.27 -20.96
C SER A 47 -23.03 17.65 -19.48
N ASP A 48 -23.60 16.78 -18.64
CA ASP A 48 -23.64 16.99 -17.20
C ASP A 48 -22.24 16.83 -16.59
N LEU A 49 -21.47 15.85 -17.08
CA LEU A 49 -20.08 15.59 -16.68
C LEU A 49 -19.16 16.78 -17.05
N VAL A 50 -19.37 17.37 -18.23
CA VAL A 50 -18.70 18.63 -18.60
C VAL A 50 -19.17 19.79 -17.70
N GLY A 51 -20.47 19.85 -17.39
CA GLY A 51 -21.05 20.90 -16.56
C GLY A 51 -20.51 20.97 -15.13
N ILE A 52 -20.06 19.85 -14.57
CA ILE A 52 -19.38 19.79 -13.26
C ILE A 52 -17.85 20.02 -13.36
N GLY A 53 -17.31 20.30 -14.55
CA GLY A 53 -15.90 20.68 -14.76
C GLY A 53 -14.90 19.52 -14.74
N VAL A 54 -15.36 18.28 -14.85
CA VAL A 54 -14.51 17.09 -14.64
C VAL A 54 -13.34 16.98 -15.62
N LEU A 55 -13.52 17.45 -16.85
CA LEU A 55 -12.47 17.35 -17.88
C LEU A 55 -11.24 18.21 -17.55
N ASP A 56 -11.41 19.23 -16.70
CA ASP A 56 -10.46 20.33 -16.51
C ASP A 56 -9.99 20.49 -15.06
N LEU A 57 -10.30 19.53 -14.19
CA LEU A 57 -9.96 19.59 -12.75
C LEU A 57 -8.47 19.87 -12.49
N HIS A 58 -7.59 19.33 -13.33
CA HIS A 58 -6.14 19.44 -13.23
C HIS A 58 -5.54 20.73 -13.81
N LEU A 59 -6.35 21.54 -14.49
CA LEU A 59 -5.92 22.82 -15.02
C LEU A 59 -6.04 23.90 -13.93
N ASP A 60 -5.17 24.91 -14.00
CA ASP A 60 -5.22 26.04 -13.07
C ASP A 60 -6.46 26.91 -13.33
N GLU A 61 -6.94 27.66 -12.33
CA GLU A 61 -8.11 28.55 -12.47
C GLU A 61 -7.95 29.56 -13.62
N GLN A 62 -6.72 30.03 -13.87
CA GLN A 62 -6.40 30.96 -14.96
C GLN A 62 -6.62 30.34 -16.35
N GLN A 63 -6.59 29.00 -16.43
CA GLN A 63 -6.84 28.23 -17.63
C GLN A 63 -8.30 27.71 -17.69
N GLY A 64 -9.16 28.12 -16.74
CA GLY A 64 -10.55 27.69 -16.65
C GLY A 64 -10.80 26.38 -15.90
N GLY A 65 -9.76 25.81 -15.26
CA GLY A 65 -9.87 24.60 -14.45
C GLY A 65 -10.20 24.85 -12.98
N ALA A 66 -10.22 23.77 -12.19
CA ALA A 66 -10.52 23.83 -10.76
C ALA A 66 -9.27 23.98 -9.87
N GLY A 67 -8.06 23.90 -10.44
CA GLY A 67 -6.80 24.09 -9.69
C GLY A 67 -6.43 22.95 -8.74
N VAL A 68 -7.11 21.81 -8.78
CA VAL A 68 -6.89 20.66 -7.88
C VAL A 68 -5.82 19.67 -8.37
N GLY A 69 -5.10 20.03 -9.43
CA GLY A 69 -3.94 19.29 -9.95
C GLY A 69 -4.25 17.89 -10.48
N PHE A 70 -3.20 17.09 -10.67
CA PHE A 70 -3.30 15.70 -11.09
C PHE A 70 -4.01 14.82 -10.07
N MET A 71 -3.99 15.19 -8.78
CA MET A 71 -4.81 14.54 -7.76
C MET A 71 -6.31 14.63 -8.04
N GLY A 72 -6.81 15.77 -8.54
CA GLY A 72 -8.21 15.90 -8.96
C GLY A 72 -8.54 15.00 -10.17
N LEU A 73 -7.65 14.96 -11.17
CA LEU A 73 -7.80 14.04 -12.32
C LEU A 73 -7.81 12.58 -11.88
N ALA A 74 -6.91 12.18 -10.99
CA ALA A 74 -6.85 10.81 -10.48
C ALA A 74 -8.11 10.44 -9.68
N THR A 75 -8.63 11.38 -8.88
CA THR A 75 -9.90 11.20 -8.15
C THR A 75 -11.08 11.00 -9.11
N ALA A 76 -11.15 11.79 -10.18
CA ALA A 76 -12.14 11.62 -11.24
C ALA A 76 -11.98 10.29 -12.00
N ALA A 77 -10.75 9.92 -12.35
CA ALA A 77 -10.46 8.65 -13.00
C ALA A 77 -10.86 7.45 -12.13
N GLU A 78 -10.62 7.51 -10.82
CA GLU A 78 -11.04 6.47 -9.88
C GLU A 78 -12.56 6.33 -9.83
N ALA A 79 -13.30 7.43 -9.65
CA ALA A 79 -14.77 7.40 -9.65
C ALA A 79 -15.33 6.86 -10.97
N MET A 80 -14.75 7.27 -12.11
CA MET A 80 -15.13 6.76 -13.43
C MET A 80 -14.84 5.27 -13.60
N GLY A 81 -13.73 4.77 -13.06
CA GLY A 81 -13.40 3.36 -13.04
C GLY A 81 -14.39 2.55 -12.20
N ARG A 82 -14.76 3.07 -11.03
CA ARG A 82 -15.74 2.48 -10.11
C ARG A 82 -17.14 2.41 -10.72
N GLY A 83 -17.56 3.47 -11.40
CA GLY A 83 -18.85 3.55 -12.11
C GLY A 83 -18.85 2.96 -13.52
N LEU A 84 -17.70 2.48 -14.01
CA LEU A 84 -17.50 2.04 -15.39
C LEU A 84 -18.02 3.04 -16.44
N VAL A 85 -17.72 4.32 -16.24
CA VAL A 85 -18.27 5.43 -17.03
C VAL A 85 -17.89 5.27 -18.53
N PRO A 86 -18.86 5.15 -19.46
CA PRO A 86 -18.56 5.05 -20.88
C PRO A 86 -18.12 6.37 -21.51
N GLY A 87 -17.49 6.29 -22.68
CA GLY A 87 -17.22 7.46 -23.53
C GLY A 87 -15.83 8.09 -23.35
N PRO A 88 -15.67 9.36 -23.77
CA PRO A 88 -14.35 9.99 -23.96
C PRO A 88 -13.74 10.68 -22.73
N ALA A 89 -14.42 10.69 -21.57
CA ALA A 89 -14.01 11.52 -20.44
C ALA A 89 -12.54 11.30 -20.01
N LEU A 90 -12.13 10.06 -19.76
CA LEU A 90 -10.75 9.76 -19.36
C LEU A 90 -9.71 10.06 -20.46
N PRO A 91 -9.88 9.62 -21.72
CA PRO A 91 -8.99 10.05 -22.81
C PRO A 91 -8.88 11.58 -22.95
N ALA A 92 -9.98 12.31 -22.79
CA ALA A 92 -9.99 13.77 -22.87
C ALA A 92 -9.22 14.41 -21.71
N MET A 93 -9.41 13.93 -20.47
CA MET A 93 -8.63 14.38 -19.32
C MET A 93 -7.12 14.14 -19.51
N ILE A 94 -6.73 12.98 -20.03
CA ILE A 94 -5.32 12.66 -20.31
C ILE A 94 -4.76 13.60 -21.36
N THR A 95 -5.49 13.81 -22.47
CA THR A 95 -5.06 14.73 -23.54
C THR A 95 -4.92 16.15 -23.02
N SER A 96 -5.89 16.65 -22.24
CA SER A 96 -5.82 17.97 -21.61
C SER A 96 -4.57 18.10 -20.73
N ALA A 97 -4.30 17.09 -19.89
CA ALA A 97 -3.16 17.11 -18.98
C ALA A 97 -1.80 17.10 -19.71
N VAL A 98 -1.74 16.44 -20.88
CA VAL A 98 -0.56 16.49 -21.76
C VAL A 98 -0.39 17.87 -22.37
N LEU A 99 -1.47 18.46 -22.90
CA LEU A 99 -1.43 19.77 -23.56
C LEU A 99 -1.04 20.91 -22.59
N ARG A 100 -1.40 20.81 -21.31
CA ARG A 100 -0.94 21.73 -20.24
C ARG A 100 0.59 21.92 -20.22
N HIS A 101 1.36 20.91 -20.63
CA HIS A 101 2.82 20.91 -20.51
C HIS A 101 3.57 21.46 -21.74
N GLY A 102 2.91 21.64 -22.89
CA GLY A 102 3.60 22.15 -24.09
C GLY A 102 2.80 22.16 -25.38
N GLY A 103 1.46 22.26 -25.28
CA GLY A 103 0.58 22.54 -26.42
C GLY A 103 0.27 24.03 -26.55
N SER A 104 0.17 24.50 -27.80
CA SER A 104 -0.23 25.86 -28.16
C SER A 104 -1.74 26.10 -28.06
N VAL A 105 -2.51 25.00 -28.00
CA VAL A 105 -3.95 25.01 -27.78
C VAL A 105 -4.21 24.70 -26.31
N SER A 106 -4.69 25.69 -25.56
CA SER A 106 -5.40 25.38 -24.32
C SER A 106 -6.73 24.71 -24.71
N PRO A 107 -7.12 23.59 -24.08
CA PRO A 107 -8.45 23.00 -24.28
C PRO A 107 -9.59 24.03 -24.16
N ALA A 108 -9.39 25.11 -23.38
CA ALA A 108 -10.33 26.21 -23.19
C ALA A 108 -10.39 27.25 -24.34
N GLU A 109 -9.37 27.38 -25.19
CA GLU A 109 -9.29 28.47 -26.18
C GLU A 109 -10.04 28.21 -27.49
N ASP A 110 -10.32 26.95 -27.82
CA ASP A 110 -11.00 26.54 -29.06
C ASP A 110 -12.51 26.23 -28.88
N ALA A 111 -13.09 26.58 -27.72
CA ALA A 111 -14.52 26.45 -27.42
C ALA A 111 -15.39 27.42 -28.25
N ALA A 112 -15.40 27.26 -29.57
CA ALA A 112 -16.38 27.89 -30.43
C ALA A 112 -17.76 27.28 -30.13
N GLU A 113 -18.69 28.12 -29.67
CA GLU A 113 -20.12 27.80 -29.46
C GLU A 113 -20.51 27.06 -28.16
N GLY A 114 -19.92 27.44 -27.02
CA GLY A 114 -20.67 27.43 -25.75
C GLY A 114 -20.69 26.13 -24.95
N HIS A 115 -19.79 25.17 -25.23
CA HIS A 115 -19.48 24.08 -24.31
C HIS A 115 -17.98 24.09 -24.04
N GLY A 116 -17.60 24.18 -22.76
CA GLY A 116 -16.20 24.24 -22.35
C GLY A 116 -15.44 22.99 -22.80
N THR A 117 -14.24 23.22 -23.32
CA THR A 117 -13.16 22.23 -23.54
C THR A 117 -13.27 21.39 -24.81
N ALA A 118 -12.37 21.62 -25.77
CA ALA A 118 -12.27 20.82 -27.00
C ALA A 118 -11.97 19.34 -26.66
N LEU A 119 -12.73 18.39 -27.23
CA LEU A 119 -12.56 16.98 -26.88
C LEU A 119 -11.28 16.39 -27.47
N GLY A 120 -10.41 15.90 -26.57
CA GLY A 120 -9.14 15.28 -26.93
C GLY A 120 -9.15 13.75 -26.88
N ALA A 121 -8.30 13.12 -27.67
CA ALA A 121 -7.90 11.73 -27.51
C ALA A 121 -6.38 11.57 -27.62
N ILE A 122 -5.83 10.47 -27.10
CA ILE A 122 -4.40 10.20 -27.11
C ILE A 122 -4.11 8.77 -27.59
N GLY A 123 -3.26 8.65 -28.61
CA GLY A 123 -2.66 7.38 -29.00
C GLY A 123 -1.39 7.13 -28.19
N LEU A 124 -1.12 5.89 -27.76
CA LEU A 124 0.13 5.56 -27.06
C LEU A 124 1.14 4.80 -27.94
N ASP A 125 0.69 4.36 -29.12
CA ASP A 125 1.46 3.66 -30.13
C ASP A 125 1.35 4.42 -31.47
N PRO A 126 2.46 4.68 -32.18
CA PRO A 126 2.42 5.40 -33.45
C PRO A 126 1.71 4.62 -34.57
N GLY A 127 1.59 3.28 -34.45
CA GLY A 127 1.10 2.43 -35.52
C GLY A 127 1.98 2.53 -36.77
N GLU A 128 1.36 2.89 -37.90
CA GLU A 128 2.01 3.02 -39.20
C GLU A 128 2.21 4.49 -39.61
N LEU A 129 2.16 5.41 -38.64
CA LEU A 129 2.34 6.84 -38.91
C LEU A 129 3.78 7.15 -39.31
N LEU A 130 3.91 7.93 -40.38
CA LEU A 130 5.17 8.49 -40.85
C LEU A 130 5.17 9.99 -40.59
N PHE A 131 6.20 10.46 -39.90
CA PHE A 131 6.38 11.86 -39.53
C PHE A 131 7.53 12.49 -40.31
N ASP A 132 7.27 13.63 -40.96
CA ASP A 132 8.31 14.46 -41.55
C ASP A 132 8.58 15.68 -40.65
N PRO A 133 9.69 15.70 -39.89
CA PRO A 133 10.01 16.80 -38.99
C PRO A 133 10.34 18.11 -39.72
N ARG A 134 10.66 18.08 -41.01
CA ARG A 134 11.02 19.29 -41.78
C ARG A 134 9.80 20.10 -42.18
N THR A 135 8.71 19.39 -42.47
CA THR A 135 7.44 20.00 -42.89
C THR A 135 6.41 20.00 -41.77
N ALA A 136 6.71 19.33 -40.64
CA ALA A 136 5.79 19.08 -39.54
C ALA A 136 4.47 18.46 -40.08
N THR A 137 4.60 17.37 -40.83
CA THR A 137 3.44 16.68 -41.40
C THR A 137 3.42 15.19 -41.02
N LEU A 138 2.20 14.66 -40.93
CA LEU A 138 1.93 13.23 -40.76
C LEU A 138 1.31 12.62 -42.00
N SER A 139 1.59 11.34 -42.22
CA SER A 139 0.88 10.48 -43.17
C SER A 139 0.80 9.05 -42.64
N GLY A 140 -0.09 8.23 -43.18
CA GLY A 140 -0.27 6.83 -42.76
C GLY A 140 -1.48 6.63 -41.85
N THR A 141 -1.47 5.56 -41.05
CA THR A 141 -2.60 5.19 -40.19
C THR A 141 -2.13 4.97 -38.76
N SER A 142 -2.80 5.59 -37.80
CA SER A 142 -2.51 5.40 -36.37
C SER A 142 -2.79 3.98 -35.90
N ALA A 143 -2.21 3.61 -34.75
CA ALA A 143 -2.77 2.54 -33.93
C ALA A 143 -4.21 2.89 -33.48
N PRO A 144 -5.00 1.93 -32.97
CA PRO A 144 -6.30 2.23 -32.39
C PRO A 144 -6.17 3.19 -31.20
N ILE A 145 -6.98 4.25 -31.21
CA ILE A 145 -6.99 5.31 -30.21
C ILE A 145 -8.34 5.30 -29.48
N PRO A 146 -8.35 5.25 -28.14
CA PRO A 146 -9.58 5.34 -27.38
C PRO A 146 -10.32 6.65 -27.61
N SER A 147 -11.59 6.53 -27.97
CA SER A 147 -12.54 7.62 -28.16
C SER A 147 -12.16 8.65 -29.22
N ALA A 148 -11.27 8.32 -30.16
CA ALA A 148 -10.89 9.23 -31.24
C ALA A 148 -12.04 9.58 -32.20
N ALA A 149 -13.11 8.77 -32.27
CA ALA A 149 -14.30 9.06 -33.09
C ALA A 149 -15.03 10.33 -32.64
N THR A 150 -14.96 10.68 -31.35
CA THR A 150 -15.60 11.87 -30.77
C THR A 150 -14.62 13.00 -30.50
N ALA A 151 -13.34 12.83 -30.86
CA ALA A 151 -12.29 13.80 -30.57
C ALA A 151 -12.16 14.84 -31.69
N GLU A 152 -11.94 16.08 -31.31
CA GLU A 152 -11.55 17.18 -32.20
C GLU A 152 -10.04 17.21 -32.43
N HIS A 153 -9.29 16.78 -31.41
CA HIS A 153 -7.83 16.77 -31.40
C HIS A 153 -7.30 15.41 -30.94
N VAL A 154 -6.23 14.95 -31.58
CA VAL A 154 -5.53 13.72 -31.20
C VAL A 154 -4.06 14.01 -30.94
N VAL A 155 -3.58 13.60 -29.78
CA VAL A 155 -2.15 13.59 -29.43
C VAL A 155 -1.56 12.23 -29.81
N LEU A 156 -0.50 12.24 -30.62
CA LEU A 156 0.10 11.02 -31.19
C LEU A 156 1.62 11.00 -30.96
N PRO A 157 2.19 9.84 -30.59
CA PRO A 157 3.62 9.66 -30.57
C PRO A 157 4.12 9.53 -32.01
N VAL A 158 5.29 10.10 -32.27
CA VAL A 158 6.00 10.03 -33.54
C VAL A 158 7.48 9.79 -33.29
N SER A 159 8.23 9.43 -34.32
CA SER A 159 9.68 9.34 -34.26
C SER A 159 10.30 10.24 -35.33
N ASP A 160 11.35 10.96 -34.97
CA ASP A 160 12.19 11.70 -35.92
C ASP A 160 13.41 10.87 -36.43
N GLY A 161 13.40 9.56 -36.18
CA GLY A 161 14.46 8.61 -36.54
C GLY A 161 15.10 7.96 -35.30
N GLU A 162 15.52 8.77 -34.33
CA GLU A 162 16.14 8.29 -33.07
C GLU A 162 15.39 8.78 -31.82
N VAL A 163 14.70 9.92 -31.90
CA VAL A 163 14.03 10.53 -30.75
C VAL A 163 12.51 10.39 -30.89
N ARG A 164 11.87 9.94 -29.82
CA ARG A 164 10.41 9.96 -29.70
C ARG A 164 9.95 11.40 -29.49
N ARG A 165 8.93 11.82 -30.21
CA ARG A 165 8.24 13.11 -30.01
C ARG A 165 6.75 12.90 -29.93
N TRP A 166 6.04 13.96 -29.60
CA TRP A 166 4.58 13.99 -29.57
C TRP A 166 4.07 15.12 -30.44
N VAL A 167 2.97 14.87 -31.14
CA VAL A 167 2.35 15.85 -32.03
C VAL A 167 0.86 15.95 -31.77
N LEU A 168 0.31 17.13 -31.99
CA LEU A 168 -1.12 17.42 -31.96
C LEU A 168 -1.66 17.53 -33.38
N LEU A 169 -2.76 16.82 -33.64
CA LEU A 169 -3.41 16.71 -34.94
C LEU A 169 -4.91 17.01 -34.79
N ARG A 170 -5.46 17.88 -35.65
CA ARG A 170 -6.93 18.08 -35.75
C ARG A 170 -7.56 16.94 -36.54
N THR A 171 -8.59 16.32 -35.98
CA THR A 171 -9.31 15.20 -36.64
C THR A 171 -10.05 15.64 -37.89
N SER A 172 -10.47 16.91 -37.97
CA SER A 172 -11.13 17.49 -39.15
C SER A 172 -10.26 17.49 -40.41
N ALA A 173 -8.93 17.37 -40.26
CA ALA A 173 -7.98 17.29 -41.37
C ALA A 173 -7.72 15.85 -41.83
N THR A 174 -8.44 14.87 -41.28
CA THR A 174 -8.14 13.44 -41.43
C THR A 174 -9.40 12.60 -41.55
N GLU A 175 -9.24 11.34 -41.90
CA GLU A 175 -10.34 10.37 -41.85
C GLU A 175 -10.28 9.56 -40.55
N VAL A 176 -11.34 9.66 -39.75
CA VAL A 176 -11.47 8.88 -38.51
C VAL A 176 -12.28 7.62 -38.79
N LEU A 177 -11.67 6.46 -38.49
CA LEU A 177 -12.20 5.14 -38.79
C LEU A 177 -12.57 4.41 -37.47
N PRO A 178 -13.86 4.39 -37.07
CA PRO A 178 -14.32 3.61 -35.93
C PRO A 178 -13.94 2.13 -36.05
N CYS A 179 -13.58 1.52 -34.93
CA CYS A 179 -13.15 0.13 -34.86
C CYS A 179 -14.06 -0.70 -33.94
N PRO A 180 -14.36 -1.97 -34.28
CA PRO A 180 -14.89 -2.91 -33.31
C PRO A 180 -13.95 -3.00 -32.11
N SER A 181 -14.47 -2.72 -30.91
CA SER A 181 -13.66 -2.47 -29.72
C SER A 181 -13.72 -3.61 -28.73
N HIS A 182 -12.58 -3.94 -28.12
CA HIS A 182 -12.52 -4.95 -27.06
C HIS A 182 -13.22 -4.44 -25.80
N ASP A 183 -12.88 -3.22 -25.37
CA ASP A 183 -13.68 -2.43 -24.45
C ASP A 183 -14.80 -1.72 -25.22
N VAL A 184 -16.01 -2.26 -25.09
CA VAL A 184 -17.21 -1.71 -25.72
C VAL A 184 -17.73 -0.44 -25.02
N THR A 185 -17.26 -0.16 -23.80
CA THR A 185 -17.62 1.07 -23.08
C THR A 185 -16.71 2.25 -23.45
N ARG A 186 -15.60 1.99 -24.15
CA ARG A 186 -14.67 3.00 -24.68
C ARG A 186 -14.30 2.67 -26.13
N PRO A 187 -15.15 3.05 -27.10
CA PRO A 187 -14.93 2.74 -28.50
C PRO A 187 -13.59 3.27 -29.01
N LEU A 188 -12.87 2.46 -29.78
CA LEU A 188 -11.61 2.78 -30.44
C LEU A 188 -11.88 3.31 -31.84
N ALA A 189 -11.02 4.21 -32.32
CA ALA A 189 -10.95 4.58 -33.72
C ALA A 189 -9.50 4.72 -34.18
N ARG A 190 -9.26 4.61 -35.49
CA ARG A 190 -7.97 4.93 -36.11
C ARG A 190 -8.08 6.24 -36.84
N VAL A 191 -7.00 7.00 -36.87
CA VAL A 191 -6.87 8.19 -37.70
C VAL A 191 -6.06 7.81 -38.95
N ARG A 192 -6.67 7.96 -40.12
CA ARG A 192 -6.05 7.73 -41.43
C ARG A 192 -5.76 9.06 -42.12
N ILE A 193 -4.53 9.19 -42.58
CA ILE A 193 -3.97 10.40 -43.18
C ILE A 193 -3.39 10.04 -44.55
N GLU A 194 -4.23 10.12 -45.58
CA GLU A 194 -3.82 9.76 -46.95
C GLU A 194 -2.90 10.81 -47.59
N GLN A 195 -3.17 12.08 -47.33
CA GLN A 195 -2.35 13.21 -47.76
C GLN A 195 -1.68 13.83 -46.54
N ALA A 196 -0.42 14.24 -46.69
CA ALA A 196 0.36 14.82 -45.61
C ALA A 196 -0.42 15.94 -44.88
N ALA A 197 -0.80 15.71 -43.63
CA ALA A 197 -1.56 16.65 -42.82
C ALA A 197 -0.61 17.42 -41.89
N PRO A 198 -0.76 18.75 -41.77
CA PRO A 198 0.04 19.54 -40.85
C PRO A 198 -0.25 19.14 -39.41
N VAL A 199 0.80 19.11 -38.58
CA VAL A 199 0.72 18.87 -37.15
C VAL A 199 1.50 19.91 -36.36
N GLU A 200 1.10 20.11 -35.11
CA GLU A 200 1.89 20.84 -34.14
C GLU A 200 2.83 19.85 -33.43
N ILE A 201 4.11 20.19 -33.31
CA ILE A 201 5.08 19.42 -32.52
C ILE A 201 5.04 19.96 -31.09
N LEU A 202 4.74 19.09 -30.13
CA LEU A 202 4.66 19.47 -28.72
C LEU A 202 6.06 19.56 -28.12
N ASP A 203 6.39 20.68 -27.48
CA ASP A 203 7.65 20.88 -26.77
C ASP A 203 7.54 20.35 -25.34
N ILE A 204 7.53 19.02 -25.22
CA ILE A 204 7.34 18.30 -23.95
C ILE A 204 8.35 17.17 -23.81
N ASP A 205 8.60 16.76 -22.56
CA ASP A 205 9.38 15.56 -22.28
C ASP A 205 8.80 14.35 -23.05
N PRO A 206 9.61 13.62 -23.84
CA PRO A 206 9.14 12.50 -24.67
C PRO A 206 8.43 11.36 -23.93
N GLU A 207 8.65 11.19 -22.64
CA GLU A 207 8.05 10.13 -21.83
C GLU A 207 6.81 10.60 -21.10
N LEU A 208 6.73 11.89 -20.78
CA LEU A 208 5.69 12.45 -19.93
C LEU A 208 4.25 12.09 -20.37
N PRO A 209 3.87 12.13 -21.66
CA PRO A 209 2.51 11.73 -22.04
C PRO A 209 2.19 10.26 -21.77
N SER A 210 3.18 9.36 -21.88
CA SER A 210 3.00 7.96 -21.51
C SER A 210 2.88 7.80 -20.00
N LEU A 211 3.61 8.61 -19.22
CA LEU A 211 3.54 8.61 -17.76
C LEU A 211 2.20 9.18 -17.24
N ILE A 212 1.69 10.26 -17.83
CA ILE A 212 0.37 10.82 -17.51
C ILE A 212 -0.73 9.79 -17.78
N ALA A 213 -0.71 9.16 -18.97
CA ALA A 213 -1.67 8.11 -19.30
C ALA A 213 -1.58 6.91 -18.34
N ALA A 214 -0.36 6.52 -17.95
CA ALA A 214 -0.14 5.44 -16.99
C ALA A 214 -0.71 5.74 -15.60
N ALA A 215 -0.47 6.95 -15.08
CA ALA A 215 -1.03 7.39 -13.80
C ALA A 215 -2.57 7.42 -13.84
N ALA A 216 -3.15 7.95 -14.92
CA ALA A 216 -4.60 8.02 -15.11
C ALA A 216 -5.27 6.64 -15.21
N PHE A 217 -4.66 5.70 -15.96
CA PHE A 217 -5.16 4.32 -16.03
C PHE A 217 -4.97 3.54 -14.73
N ALA A 218 -3.91 3.79 -13.97
CA ALA A 218 -3.76 3.22 -12.64
C ALA A 218 -4.83 3.74 -11.67
N ALA A 219 -5.18 5.03 -11.75
CA ALA A 219 -6.27 5.62 -10.97
C ALA A 219 -7.64 5.03 -11.35
N GLU A 220 -7.94 4.89 -12.65
CA GLU A 220 -9.11 4.14 -13.11
C GLU A 220 -9.10 2.69 -12.60
N GLY A 221 -7.95 2.03 -12.65
CA GLY A 221 -7.75 0.68 -12.11
C GLY A 221 -8.05 0.57 -10.62
N SER A 222 -7.73 1.59 -9.83
CA SER A 222 -8.08 1.66 -8.39
C SER A 222 -9.59 1.57 -8.19
N GLY A 223 -10.35 2.36 -8.95
CA GLY A 223 -11.80 2.37 -8.89
C GLY A 223 -12.42 1.05 -9.31
N ILE A 224 -11.91 0.45 -10.40
CA ILE A 224 -12.33 -0.87 -10.88
C ILE A 224 -12.06 -1.94 -9.82
N ALA A 225 -10.86 -1.96 -9.23
CA ALA A 225 -10.48 -2.95 -8.22
C ALA A 225 -11.34 -2.84 -6.95
N GLN A 226 -11.64 -1.61 -6.52
CA GLN A 226 -12.52 -1.35 -5.38
C GLN A 226 -13.95 -1.82 -5.66
N TRP A 227 -14.54 -1.43 -6.80
CA TRP A 227 -15.86 -1.92 -7.22
C TRP A 227 -15.93 -3.44 -7.29
N CYS A 228 -14.88 -4.08 -7.82
CA CYS A 228 -14.81 -5.54 -7.88
C CYS A 228 -14.80 -6.18 -6.49
N THR A 229 -14.05 -5.61 -5.56
CA THR A 229 -13.99 -6.10 -4.18
C THR A 229 -15.34 -5.95 -3.49
N ASP A 230 -15.98 -4.79 -3.61
CA ASP A 230 -17.28 -4.51 -2.98
C ASP A 230 -18.37 -5.45 -3.54
N THR A 231 -18.43 -5.60 -4.87
CA THR A 231 -19.37 -6.52 -5.54
C THR A 231 -19.16 -7.97 -5.08
N ALA A 232 -17.90 -8.40 -4.93
CA ALA A 232 -17.57 -9.75 -4.46
C ALA A 232 -18.01 -9.96 -3.00
N VAL A 233 -17.81 -8.97 -2.12
CA VAL A 233 -18.26 -9.01 -0.71
C VAL A 233 -19.78 -9.11 -0.64
N GLU A 234 -20.50 -8.26 -1.37
CA GLU A 234 -21.95 -8.24 -1.40
C GLU A 234 -22.52 -9.58 -1.88
N TYR A 235 -22.01 -10.10 -2.99
CA TYR A 235 -22.43 -11.40 -3.51
C TYR A 235 -22.12 -12.55 -2.54
N ALA A 236 -20.93 -12.53 -1.93
CA ALA A 236 -20.51 -13.59 -1.01
C ALA A 236 -21.33 -13.66 0.28
N ARG A 237 -21.95 -12.54 0.69
CA ARG A 237 -22.84 -12.48 1.87
C ARG A 237 -24.21 -13.11 1.62
N VAL A 238 -24.66 -13.20 0.37
CA VAL A 238 -26.03 -13.63 0.04
C VAL A 238 -26.09 -14.97 -0.71
N ARG A 239 -25.03 -15.33 -1.43
CA ARG A 239 -25.03 -16.55 -2.25
C ARG A 239 -24.86 -17.80 -1.39
N GLU A 240 -25.78 -18.77 -1.48
CA GLU A 240 -25.72 -20.00 -0.65
C GLU A 240 -25.21 -21.26 -1.39
N GLN A 241 -24.22 -21.96 -0.83
CA GLN A 241 -23.79 -23.29 -1.28
C GLN A 241 -23.64 -24.21 -0.08
N PHE A 242 -23.97 -25.49 -0.24
CA PHE A 242 -23.82 -26.50 0.82
C PHE A 242 -24.47 -26.12 2.17
N GLY A 243 -25.57 -25.34 2.15
CA GLY A 243 -26.29 -24.92 3.35
C GLY A 243 -25.66 -23.75 4.11
N ALA A 244 -24.69 -23.04 3.54
CA ALA A 244 -24.12 -21.82 4.09
C ALA A 244 -23.90 -20.76 2.99
N VAL A 245 -23.81 -19.50 3.37
CA VAL A 245 -23.42 -18.43 2.42
C VAL A 245 -21.95 -18.60 2.04
N ILE A 246 -21.58 -18.36 0.78
CA ILE A 246 -20.25 -18.69 0.29
C ILE A 246 -19.15 -17.90 1.01
N GLY A 247 -19.48 -16.72 1.53
CA GLY A 247 -18.61 -15.91 2.37
C GLY A 247 -18.28 -16.54 3.73
N SER A 248 -18.83 -17.70 4.12
CA SER A 248 -18.38 -18.45 5.29
C SER A 248 -17.24 -19.42 4.98
N PHE A 249 -17.03 -19.78 3.71
CA PHE A 249 -15.97 -20.70 3.31
C PHE A 249 -14.62 -19.99 3.24
N GLN A 250 -13.61 -20.55 3.90
CA GLN A 250 -12.29 -19.94 4.02
C GLN A 250 -11.66 -19.61 2.66
N ALA A 251 -11.74 -20.52 1.68
CA ALA A 251 -11.17 -20.30 0.34
C ALA A 251 -11.79 -19.08 -0.38
N VAL A 252 -13.10 -18.85 -0.19
CA VAL A 252 -13.80 -17.69 -0.78
C VAL A 252 -13.43 -16.42 -0.02
N LYS A 253 -13.45 -16.46 1.32
CA LYS A 253 -13.04 -15.32 2.16
C LYS A 253 -11.61 -14.87 1.88
N HIS A 254 -10.68 -15.80 1.75
CA HIS A 254 -9.27 -15.50 1.50
C HIS A 254 -9.06 -14.88 0.11
N ARG A 255 -9.77 -15.35 -0.92
CA ARG A 255 -9.75 -14.71 -2.24
C ARG A 255 -10.22 -13.26 -2.14
N ILE A 256 -11.36 -13.01 -1.51
CA ILE A 256 -11.94 -11.66 -1.39
C ILE A 256 -11.06 -10.76 -0.51
N ALA A 257 -10.44 -11.29 0.54
CA ALA A 257 -9.43 -10.57 1.31
C ALA A 257 -8.21 -10.19 0.44
N GLY A 258 -7.75 -11.10 -0.43
CA GLY A 258 -6.71 -10.83 -1.42
C GLY A 258 -7.08 -9.74 -2.42
N MET A 259 -8.33 -9.74 -2.91
CA MET A 259 -8.86 -8.67 -3.76
C MET A 259 -8.80 -7.31 -3.05
N HIS A 260 -9.15 -7.25 -1.76
CA HIS A 260 -9.07 -6.01 -0.98
C HIS A 260 -7.63 -5.54 -0.75
N VAL A 261 -6.68 -6.46 -0.50
CA VAL A 261 -5.25 -6.13 -0.43
C VAL A 261 -4.77 -5.57 -1.78
N ALA A 262 -5.12 -6.21 -2.90
CA ALA A 262 -4.77 -5.73 -4.23
C ALA A 262 -5.35 -4.34 -4.49
N ALA A 263 -6.64 -4.11 -4.21
CA ALA A 263 -7.26 -2.79 -4.36
C ALA A 263 -6.55 -1.71 -3.53
N ALA A 264 -6.12 -2.02 -2.30
CA ALA A 264 -5.34 -1.09 -1.48
C ALA A 264 -3.95 -0.78 -2.10
N GLN A 265 -3.27 -1.77 -2.69
CA GLN A 265 -2.00 -1.56 -3.39
C GLN A 265 -2.15 -0.71 -4.65
N VAL A 266 -3.15 -1.00 -5.51
CA VAL A 266 -3.41 -0.22 -6.73
C VAL A 266 -3.65 1.25 -6.36
N ARG A 267 -4.49 1.47 -5.36
CA ARG A 267 -4.83 2.79 -4.85
C ARG A 267 -3.64 3.55 -4.30
N ALA A 268 -2.78 2.87 -3.52
CA ALA A 268 -1.58 3.48 -2.98
C ALA A 268 -0.60 3.91 -4.09
N LEU A 269 -0.39 3.06 -5.10
CA LEU A 269 0.46 3.36 -6.24
C LEU A 269 -0.12 4.47 -7.13
N ALA A 270 -1.43 4.44 -7.41
CA ALA A 270 -2.10 5.45 -8.22
C ALA A 270 -2.11 6.83 -7.53
N TRP A 271 -2.34 6.85 -6.22
CA TRP A 271 -2.25 8.05 -5.39
C TRP A 271 -0.87 8.70 -5.47
N ASP A 272 0.20 7.93 -5.29
CA ASP A 272 1.55 8.50 -5.34
C ASP A 272 1.96 8.90 -6.75
N ALA A 273 1.54 8.16 -7.78
CA ALA A 273 1.76 8.51 -9.18
C ALA A 273 1.12 9.87 -9.54
N ALA A 274 -0.08 10.16 -9.03
CA ALA A 274 -0.74 11.45 -9.23
C ALA A 274 -0.01 12.58 -8.49
N ARG A 275 0.33 12.40 -7.20
CA ARG A 275 1.13 13.37 -6.42
C ARG A 275 2.47 13.67 -7.07
N CYS A 276 3.11 12.65 -7.62
CA CYS A 276 4.40 12.74 -8.30
C CYS A 276 4.36 13.64 -9.55
N LEU A 277 3.20 13.71 -10.24
CA LEU A 277 3.00 14.62 -11.37
C LEU A 277 2.76 16.08 -10.93
N ASP A 278 2.22 16.30 -9.73
CA ASP A 278 2.04 17.63 -9.14
C ASP A 278 3.30 18.17 -8.44
N SER A 279 4.28 17.31 -8.16
CA SER A 279 5.45 17.63 -7.33
C SER A 279 6.72 17.87 -8.17
N ASP A 280 7.61 18.74 -7.67
CA ASP A 280 8.96 18.92 -8.22
C ASP A 280 9.90 17.79 -7.78
N VAL A 281 9.78 16.65 -8.46
CA VAL A 281 10.61 15.46 -8.25
C VAL A 281 11.50 15.20 -9.46
N SER A 282 12.63 14.52 -9.23
CA SER A 282 13.55 14.16 -10.31
C SER A 282 12.88 13.27 -11.36
N THR A 283 13.37 13.32 -12.61
CA THR A 283 12.89 12.47 -13.71
C THR A 283 12.96 10.98 -13.35
N GLU A 284 14.03 10.53 -12.69
CA GLU A 284 14.20 9.13 -12.32
C GLU A 284 13.23 8.69 -11.20
N GLU A 285 12.97 9.56 -10.21
CA GLU A 285 11.95 9.29 -9.19
C GLU A 285 10.55 9.22 -9.81
N ARG A 286 10.24 10.13 -10.74
CA ARG A 286 8.98 10.12 -11.50
C ARG A 286 8.79 8.83 -12.29
N ARG A 287 9.85 8.39 -12.99
CA ARG A 287 9.85 7.12 -13.71
C ARG A 287 9.61 5.95 -12.77
N LEU A 288 10.30 5.89 -11.63
CA LEU A 288 10.15 4.81 -10.66
C LEU A 288 8.70 4.68 -10.17
N VAL A 289 8.12 5.78 -9.68
CA VAL A 289 6.79 5.78 -9.07
C VAL A 289 5.71 5.44 -10.08
N ILE A 290 5.69 6.15 -11.21
CA ILE A 290 4.62 5.97 -12.20
C ILE A 290 4.75 4.63 -12.91
N SER A 291 5.97 4.13 -13.14
CA SER A 291 6.16 2.79 -13.72
C SER A 291 5.71 1.68 -12.77
N ALA A 292 5.85 1.85 -11.45
CA ALA A 292 5.30 0.90 -10.48
C ALA A 292 3.76 0.87 -10.54
N ALA A 293 3.11 2.03 -10.64
CA ALA A 293 1.66 2.12 -10.83
C ALA A 293 1.20 1.48 -12.16
N ALA A 294 1.94 1.74 -13.24
CA ALA A 294 1.65 1.20 -14.58
C ALA A 294 1.83 -0.33 -14.66
N GLY A 295 2.93 -0.84 -14.13
CA GLY A 295 3.30 -2.26 -14.20
C GLY A 295 2.53 -3.10 -13.20
N THR A 296 2.56 -2.69 -11.93
CA THR A 296 2.00 -3.47 -10.81
C THR A 296 0.54 -3.09 -10.54
N GLY A 297 0.23 -1.79 -10.46
CA GLY A 297 -1.13 -1.32 -10.17
C GLY A 297 -2.16 -1.78 -11.22
N VAL A 298 -1.86 -1.59 -12.51
CA VAL A 298 -2.79 -1.99 -13.59
C VAL A 298 -2.92 -3.52 -13.69
N ASP A 299 -1.84 -4.28 -13.48
CA ASP A 299 -1.92 -5.76 -13.45
C ASP A 299 -2.78 -6.26 -12.28
N LEU A 300 -2.61 -5.70 -11.08
CA LEU A 300 -3.41 -6.03 -9.90
C LEU A 300 -4.89 -5.67 -10.09
N ALA A 301 -5.21 -4.54 -10.72
CA ALA A 301 -6.58 -4.18 -11.05
C ALA A 301 -7.23 -5.24 -11.96
N LEU A 302 -6.52 -5.64 -13.02
CA LEU A 302 -6.97 -6.69 -13.95
C LEU A 302 -7.17 -8.04 -13.24
N ASP A 303 -6.24 -8.44 -12.39
CA ASP A 303 -6.34 -9.70 -11.63
C ASP A 303 -7.50 -9.68 -10.64
N THR A 304 -7.77 -8.53 -10.02
CA THR A 304 -8.94 -8.34 -9.14
C THR A 304 -10.25 -8.55 -9.90
N VAL A 305 -10.36 -8.09 -11.16
CA VAL A 305 -11.56 -8.36 -11.97
C VAL A 305 -11.70 -9.85 -12.30
N LYS A 306 -10.60 -10.56 -12.59
CA LYS A 306 -10.65 -12.01 -12.83
C LYS A 306 -11.14 -12.75 -11.58
N ASP A 307 -10.72 -12.33 -10.40
CA ASP A 307 -11.18 -12.90 -9.13
C ASP A 307 -12.64 -12.57 -8.80
N LEU A 308 -13.14 -11.39 -9.19
CA LEU A 308 -14.57 -11.09 -9.16
C LEU A 308 -15.34 -12.08 -10.04
N VAL A 309 -14.93 -12.26 -11.30
CA VAL A 309 -15.60 -13.20 -12.23
C VAL A 309 -15.64 -14.60 -11.63
N ASN A 310 -14.53 -15.07 -11.05
CA ASN A 310 -14.48 -16.36 -10.35
C ASN A 310 -15.40 -16.44 -9.13
N THR A 311 -15.54 -15.33 -8.39
CA THR A 311 -16.39 -15.27 -7.20
C THR A 311 -17.88 -15.28 -7.56
N LEU A 312 -18.26 -14.55 -8.61
CA LEU A 312 -19.63 -14.55 -9.14
C LEU A 312 -20.00 -15.90 -9.79
N GLY A 313 -19.01 -16.63 -10.31
CA GLY A 313 -19.23 -17.86 -11.05
C GLY A 313 -19.89 -17.57 -12.39
N GLY A 314 -20.93 -18.35 -12.74
CA GLY A 314 -21.61 -18.22 -14.03
C GLY A 314 -22.14 -16.81 -14.33
N ILE A 315 -22.62 -16.08 -13.32
CA ILE A 315 -23.13 -14.70 -13.47
C ILE A 315 -22.03 -13.75 -13.99
N GLY A 316 -20.80 -13.90 -13.47
CA GLY A 316 -19.66 -13.09 -13.89
C GLY A 316 -19.24 -13.32 -15.34
N PHE A 317 -19.75 -14.37 -15.99
CA PHE A 317 -19.48 -14.72 -17.38
C PHE A 317 -20.62 -14.34 -18.33
N THR A 318 -21.69 -13.73 -17.82
CA THR A 318 -22.85 -13.28 -18.62
C THR A 318 -22.60 -11.89 -19.22
N TRP A 319 -23.34 -11.55 -20.29
CA TRP A 319 -23.26 -10.22 -20.91
C TRP A 319 -23.93 -9.17 -20.03
N GLU A 320 -24.99 -9.56 -19.34
CA GLU A 320 -25.85 -8.72 -18.52
C GLU A 320 -25.10 -8.11 -17.32
N HIS A 321 -24.11 -8.84 -16.77
CA HIS A 321 -23.36 -8.40 -15.60
C HIS A 321 -22.15 -7.53 -15.98
N MET A 322 -21.97 -6.40 -15.28
CA MET A 322 -20.91 -5.42 -15.56
C MET A 322 -19.47 -5.97 -15.44
N ALA A 323 -19.28 -7.11 -14.76
CA ALA A 323 -17.96 -7.73 -14.55
C ALA A 323 -17.26 -8.04 -15.88
N GLY A 324 -18.00 -8.45 -16.91
CA GLY A 324 -17.43 -8.71 -18.23
C GLY A 324 -16.90 -7.44 -18.91
N PHE A 325 -17.55 -6.30 -18.69
CA PHE A 325 -17.14 -5.01 -19.24
C PHE A 325 -15.97 -4.40 -18.44
N ALA A 326 -16.00 -4.51 -17.11
CA ALA A 326 -14.86 -4.15 -16.26
C ALA A 326 -13.60 -4.94 -16.65
N LEU A 327 -13.73 -6.24 -16.96
CA LEU A 327 -12.61 -7.08 -17.40
C LEU A 327 -12.02 -6.56 -18.72
N ARG A 328 -12.89 -6.24 -19.69
CA ARG A 328 -12.49 -5.69 -20.98
C ARG A 328 -11.83 -4.33 -20.86
N ARG A 329 -12.34 -3.46 -19.99
CA ARG A 329 -11.77 -2.15 -19.71
C ARG A 329 -10.40 -2.25 -19.06
N ALA A 330 -10.27 -3.00 -17.97
CA ALA A 330 -9.00 -3.22 -17.30
C ALA A 330 -7.95 -3.85 -18.25
N GLN A 331 -8.37 -4.83 -19.07
CA GLN A 331 -7.50 -5.42 -20.08
C GLN A 331 -7.11 -4.42 -21.18
N SER A 332 -8.03 -3.56 -21.61
CA SER A 332 -7.73 -2.52 -22.62
C SER A 332 -6.71 -1.52 -22.10
N SER A 333 -6.87 -1.00 -20.88
CA SER A 333 -5.89 -0.11 -20.24
C SER A 333 -4.52 -0.78 -20.16
N ARG A 334 -4.49 -2.07 -19.81
CA ARG A 334 -3.26 -2.86 -19.77
C ARG A 334 -2.62 -3.13 -21.14
N VAL A 335 -3.40 -3.24 -22.21
CA VAL A 335 -2.90 -3.41 -23.58
C VAL A 335 -2.39 -2.08 -24.14
N LEU A 336 -3.11 -0.98 -23.90
CA LEU A 336 -2.75 0.36 -24.37
C LEU A 336 -1.42 0.85 -23.78
N LEU A 337 -1.14 0.53 -22.51
CA LEU A 337 0.15 0.82 -21.87
C LEU A 337 1.28 -0.14 -22.28
N GLY A 338 0.97 -1.24 -22.96
CA GLY A 338 1.92 -2.30 -23.27
C GLY A 338 2.21 -3.25 -22.09
N PRO A 339 3.16 -4.20 -22.25
CA PRO A 339 3.48 -5.21 -21.23
C PRO A 339 3.95 -4.59 -19.91
N GLY A 340 3.38 -5.03 -18.79
CA GLY A 340 3.73 -4.60 -17.44
C GLY A 340 5.19 -4.92 -17.11
N ASP A 341 5.76 -5.97 -17.71
CA ASP A 341 7.18 -6.29 -17.59
C ASP A 341 8.09 -5.16 -18.05
N ARG A 342 7.70 -4.41 -19.11
CA ARG A 342 8.44 -3.21 -19.55
C ARG A 342 8.51 -2.18 -18.43
N TRP A 343 7.37 -1.89 -17.80
CA TRP A 343 7.28 -0.92 -16.71
C TRP A 343 8.07 -1.36 -15.48
N ARG A 344 8.02 -2.64 -15.11
CA ARG A 344 8.86 -3.19 -14.04
C ARG A 344 10.35 -3.02 -14.35
N MET A 345 10.77 -3.28 -15.58
CA MET A 345 12.16 -3.03 -15.97
C MET A 345 12.56 -1.55 -15.79
N GLU A 346 11.67 -0.60 -16.12
CA GLU A 346 11.92 0.84 -15.86
C GLU A 346 12.04 1.16 -14.37
N VAL A 347 11.23 0.54 -13.51
CA VAL A 347 11.37 0.66 -12.04
C VAL A 347 12.76 0.24 -11.60
N ALA A 348 13.25 -0.91 -12.08
CA ALA A 348 14.57 -1.40 -11.74
C ALA A 348 15.68 -0.48 -12.25
N ARG A 349 15.58 0.04 -13.49
CA ARG A 349 16.55 0.98 -14.06
C ARG A 349 16.62 2.28 -13.26
N ALA A 350 15.47 2.86 -12.93
CA ALA A 350 15.42 4.06 -12.11
C ALA A 350 16.05 3.81 -10.73
N ALA A 351 15.77 2.67 -10.10
CA ALA A 351 16.38 2.30 -8.82
C ALA A 351 17.90 2.09 -8.93
N GLN A 352 18.42 1.50 -10.01
CA GLN A 352 19.86 1.39 -10.27
C GLN A 352 20.52 2.76 -10.42
N ASN A 353 19.82 3.72 -11.02
CA ASN A 353 20.26 5.11 -11.18
C ASN A 353 20.14 5.94 -9.89
N GLY A 354 19.74 5.32 -8.78
CA GLY A 354 19.68 5.94 -7.45
C GLY A 354 18.32 6.57 -7.11
N ALA A 355 17.30 6.41 -7.95
CA ALA A 355 15.96 6.88 -7.61
C ALA A 355 15.43 6.17 -6.36
N ARG A 356 14.95 6.94 -5.40
CA ARG A 356 14.27 6.45 -4.20
C ARG A 356 13.03 7.30 -4.00
N ARG A 357 11.96 6.67 -3.53
CA ARG A 357 10.74 7.35 -3.14
C ARG A 357 10.62 7.29 -1.62
N GLY A 358 10.91 8.41 -0.95
CA GLY A 358 10.66 8.57 0.48
C GLY A 358 9.20 8.97 0.75
N PRO A 359 8.79 9.03 2.02
CA PRO A 359 7.52 9.61 2.42
C PRO A 359 7.53 11.12 2.15
N ALA A 360 7.31 11.53 0.90
CA ALA A 360 7.22 12.94 0.54
C ALA A 360 5.86 13.49 0.98
N LEU A 361 5.78 13.96 2.23
CA LEU A 361 4.62 14.68 2.74
C LEU A 361 4.75 16.17 2.42
N THR A 362 3.64 16.78 2.00
CA THR A 362 3.53 18.23 1.98
C THR A 362 3.27 18.67 3.41
N TYR A 363 4.28 19.24 4.04
CA TYR A 363 4.20 19.68 5.42
C TYR A 363 3.24 20.88 5.54
N PRO A 364 2.26 20.86 6.46
CA PRO A 364 1.37 21.99 6.70
C PRO A 364 2.12 23.21 7.28
N GLU A 365 1.48 24.38 7.22
CA GLU A 365 2.04 25.62 7.75
C GLU A 365 2.40 25.48 9.25
N GLY A 366 3.63 25.82 9.62
CA GLY A 366 4.16 25.66 10.99
C GLY A 366 4.99 24.39 11.22
N ALA A 367 4.97 23.42 10.31
CA ALA A 367 5.81 22.22 10.41
C ALA A 367 7.30 22.54 10.48
N GLU A 368 7.77 23.59 9.77
CA GLU A 368 9.18 24.01 9.84
C GLU A 368 9.57 24.53 11.22
N THR A 369 8.63 25.18 11.94
CA THR A 369 8.87 25.58 13.33
C THR A 369 9.00 24.35 14.23
N VAL A 370 8.12 23.37 14.07
CA VAL A 370 8.20 22.09 14.80
C VAL A 370 9.51 21.36 14.49
N ARG A 371 9.91 21.32 13.22
CA ARG A 371 11.19 20.77 12.77
C ARG A 371 12.37 21.47 13.43
N GLN A 372 12.37 22.81 13.44
CA GLN A 372 13.44 23.58 14.07
C GLN A 372 13.50 23.31 15.58
N GLU A 373 12.36 23.28 16.28
CA GLU A 373 12.31 22.97 17.72
C GLU A 373 12.84 21.57 18.03
N ILE A 374 12.47 20.56 17.24
CA ILE A 374 12.99 19.19 17.36
C ILE A 374 14.48 19.17 17.05
N GLY A 375 14.91 19.83 15.98
CA GLY A 375 16.31 19.91 15.56
C GLY A 375 17.19 20.51 16.66
N ASP A 376 16.78 21.64 17.23
CA ASP A 376 17.49 22.32 18.33
C ASP A 376 17.60 21.43 19.59
N GLU A 377 16.55 20.66 19.90
CA GLU A 377 16.57 19.71 21.03
C GLU A 377 17.50 18.51 20.75
N LEU A 378 17.45 17.95 19.54
CA LEU A 378 18.31 16.84 19.12
C LEU A 378 19.79 17.25 19.03
N ASP A 379 20.08 18.48 18.62
CA ASP A 379 21.46 19.02 18.59
C ASP A 379 22.07 19.19 19.98
N ALA A 380 21.24 19.27 21.02
CA ALA A 380 21.68 19.32 22.41
C ALA A 380 21.96 17.93 23.02
N ILE A 381 21.64 16.84 22.32
CA ILE A 381 21.80 15.48 22.83
C ILE A 381 23.29 15.09 22.85
N PRO A 382 23.80 14.57 23.98
CA PRO A 382 25.18 14.12 24.05
C PRO A 382 25.39 12.90 23.13
N GLY A 383 26.51 12.88 22.39
CA GLY A 383 26.89 11.71 21.60
C GLY A 383 27.36 10.53 22.47
N GLY A 384 27.40 9.34 21.88
CA GLY A 384 27.91 8.12 22.53
C GLY A 384 26.85 7.37 23.34
N SER A 385 27.27 6.66 24.39
CA SER A 385 26.42 5.72 25.13
C SER A 385 25.28 6.35 25.93
N GLU A 386 25.29 7.67 26.14
CA GLU A 386 24.26 8.39 26.89
C GLU A 386 23.12 8.91 26.00
N ALA A 387 23.30 8.89 24.67
CA ALA A 387 22.34 9.44 23.71
C ALA A 387 20.96 8.78 23.82
N ALA A 388 20.92 7.45 23.88
CA ALA A 388 19.66 6.69 23.94
C ALA A 388 18.83 6.97 25.20
N ALA A 389 19.50 7.10 26.36
CA ALA A 389 18.83 7.43 27.62
C ALA A 389 18.30 8.87 27.60
N CYS A 390 19.06 9.81 27.03
CA CYS A 390 18.62 11.20 26.87
C CYS A 390 17.42 11.31 25.91
N LEU A 391 17.47 10.62 24.77
CA LEU A 391 16.35 10.51 23.84
C LEU A 391 15.10 9.97 24.53
N ALA A 392 15.23 8.92 25.35
CA ALA A 392 14.12 8.36 26.12
C ALA A 392 13.50 9.35 27.10
N ASP A 393 14.33 10.10 27.83
CA ASP A 393 13.88 11.11 28.80
C ASP A 393 13.15 12.29 28.16
N LEU A 394 13.52 12.61 26.93
CA LEU A 394 12.85 13.62 26.11
C LEU A 394 11.65 13.05 25.32
N GLY A 395 11.35 11.75 25.49
CA GLY A 395 10.20 11.08 24.88
C GLY A 395 10.37 10.64 23.43
N TYR A 396 11.60 10.58 22.91
CA TYR A 396 11.90 10.18 21.53
C TYR A 396 11.87 8.66 21.29
N THR A 397 11.94 7.82 22.33
CA THR A 397 11.80 6.35 22.18
C THR A 397 10.42 5.94 21.66
N SER A 398 9.37 6.67 22.05
CA SER A 398 8.00 6.41 21.58
C SER A 398 7.21 7.71 21.51
N PRO A 399 7.47 8.55 20.49
CA PRO A 399 6.95 9.92 20.44
C PRO A 399 5.42 10.01 20.48
N ALA A 400 4.74 9.04 19.88
CA ALA A 400 3.28 8.94 19.84
C ALA A 400 2.63 8.81 21.23
N LEU A 401 3.36 8.27 22.22
CA LEU A 401 2.80 8.09 23.55
C LEU A 401 2.48 9.44 24.19
N PRO A 402 1.37 9.55 24.96
CA PRO A 402 1.03 10.80 25.62
C PRO A 402 2.10 11.17 26.65
N ARG A 403 2.20 12.47 26.94
CA ARG A 403 2.99 12.96 28.08
C ARG A 403 2.46 12.32 29.39
N PRO A 404 3.33 11.98 30.35
CA PRO A 404 4.79 12.23 30.37
C PRO A 404 5.65 11.12 29.72
N TRP A 405 5.05 10.10 29.11
CA TRP A 405 5.79 8.90 28.63
C TRP A 405 6.32 9.01 27.21
N GLY A 406 5.77 9.94 26.43
CA GLY A 406 6.28 10.34 25.13
C GLY A 406 6.03 11.83 24.93
N ARG A 407 5.85 12.23 23.68
CA ARG A 407 5.67 13.63 23.32
C ARG A 407 4.21 13.98 23.03
N GLY A 408 3.33 12.98 22.93
CA GLY A 408 2.00 13.13 22.37
C GLY A 408 2.06 13.57 20.91
N ALA A 409 3.11 13.13 20.21
CA ALA A 409 3.36 13.50 18.82
C ALA A 409 2.27 12.92 17.93
N ASP A 410 1.61 13.79 17.16
CA ASP A 410 0.76 13.36 16.07
C ASP A 410 1.59 12.69 14.95
N ALA A 411 0.91 12.17 13.94
CA ALA A 411 1.55 11.47 12.84
C ALA A 411 2.59 12.34 12.10
N LEU A 412 2.29 13.63 11.91
CA LEU A 412 3.21 14.58 11.28
C LEU A 412 4.46 14.80 12.11
N THR A 413 4.29 15.07 13.41
CA THR A 413 5.39 15.31 14.33
C THR A 413 6.26 14.07 14.43
N GLN A 414 5.68 12.86 14.42
CA GLN A 414 6.45 11.62 14.37
C GLN A 414 7.33 11.52 13.11
N LEU A 415 6.81 11.87 11.93
CA LEU A 415 7.61 11.89 10.71
C LEU A 415 8.77 12.89 10.78
N ILE A 416 8.49 14.11 11.25
CA ILE A 416 9.53 15.13 11.44
C ILE A 416 10.60 14.62 12.41
N ILE A 417 10.20 13.99 13.51
CA ILE A 417 11.11 13.35 14.46
C ILE A 417 11.99 12.31 13.78
N ASP A 418 11.40 11.39 13.00
CA ASP A 418 12.14 10.34 12.30
C ASP A 418 13.16 10.92 11.30
N GLU A 419 12.78 11.96 10.55
CA GLU A 419 13.67 12.66 9.63
C GLU A 419 14.84 13.36 10.35
N GLU A 420 14.55 14.10 11.42
CA GLU A 420 15.57 14.85 12.16
C GLU A 420 16.54 13.93 12.93
N LEU A 421 16.04 12.80 13.45
CA LEU A 421 16.86 11.73 14.03
C LEU A 421 17.79 11.13 12.96
N SER A 422 17.23 10.77 11.80
CA SER A 422 17.99 10.21 10.68
C SER A 422 19.07 11.16 10.17
N ALA A 423 18.74 12.45 10.01
CA ALA A 423 19.67 13.48 9.56
C ALA A 423 20.89 13.64 10.48
N ARG A 424 20.73 13.34 11.78
CA ARG A 424 21.78 13.42 12.80
C ARG A 424 22.44 12.08 13.13
N GLY A 425 21.99 10.99 12.50
CA GLY A 425 22.46 9.64 12.82
C GLY A 425 22.16 9.24 14.26
N LEU A 426 21.09 9.78 14.85
CA LEU A 426 20.60 9.43 16.18
C LEU A 426 19.61 8.28 16.06
N THR A 427 19.71 7.30 16.94
CA THR A 427 18.81 6.14 16.97
C THR A 427 18.29 5.95 18.38
N PRO A 428 16.98 6.17 18.62
CA PRO A 428 16.36 5.85 19.90
C PRO A 428 16.47 4.36 20.23
N HIS A 429 16.31 4.03 21.51
CA HIS A 429 16.25 2.62 21.93
C HIS A 429 14.98 1.96 21.36
N ASP A 430 15.13 0.83 20.67
CA ASP A 430 14.00 -0.04 20.31
C ASP A 430 13.68 -0.98 21.48
N MET A 431 12.50 -0.84 22.08
CA MET A 431 12.06 -1.67 23.20
C MET A 431 11.68 -3.10 22.77
N VAL A 432 11.60 -3.39 21.48
CA VAL A 432 11.20 -4.68 20.90
C VAL A 432 9.83 -5.11 21.47
N ILE A 433 9.79 -6.10 22.37
CA ILE A 433 8.57 -6.57 23.02
C ILE A 433 7.93 -5.43 23.85
N GLY A 434 8.75 -4.54 24.41
CA GLY A 434 8.28 -3.40 25.18
C GLY A 434 7.40 -2.44 24.38
N ASN A 435 7.52 -2.40 23.04
CA ASN A 435 6.69 -1.54 22.16
C ASN A 435 5.20 -1.83 22.27
N TRP A 436 4.79 -3.03 22.67
CA TRP A 436 3.39 -3.36 22.95
C TRP A 436 3.08 -3.60 24.42
N VAL A 437 4.08 -3.81 25.28
CA VAL A 437 3.91 -3.87 26.74
C VAL A 437 3.59 -2.49 27.31
N VAL A 438 4.40 -1.47 26.96
CA VAL A 438 4.29 -0.12 27.54
C VAL A 438 2.93 0.51 27.27
N PRO A 439 2.38 0.52 26.04
CA PRO A 439 1.03 1.04 25.80
C PRO A 439 -0.06 0.25 26.55
N SER A 440 0.11 -1.07 26.71
CA SER A 440 -0.82 -1.90 27.48
C SER A 440 -0.83 -1.53 28.96
N LEU A 441 0.34 -1.23 29.54
CA LEU A 441 0.46 -0.74 30.92
C LEU A 441 -0.07 0.68 31.10
N ILE A 442 0.12 1.57 30.12
CA ILE A 442 -0.48 2.91 30.14
C ILE A 442 -2.00 2.80 30.20
N ALA A 443 -2.59 1.91 29.40
CA ALA A 443 -4.04 1.72 29.31
C ALA A 443 -4.65 0.97 30.50
N HIS A 444 -3.95 -0.03 31.05
CA HIS A 444 -4.54 -1.00 31.99
C HIS A 444 -3.80 -1.17 33.32
N GLY A 445 -2.58 -0.66 33.43
CA GLY A 445 -1.77 -0.78 34.64
C GLY A 445 -2.24 0.13 35.77
N THR A 446 -1.87 -0.23 37.01
CA THR A 446 -2.05 0.64 38.20
C THR A 446 -1.02 1.77 38.20
N ALA A 447 -1.18 2.76 39.09
CA ALA A 447 -0.22 3.87 39.20
C ALA A 447 1.19 3.36 39.54
N GLU A 448 1.28 2.40 40.46
CA GLU A 448 2.52 1.79 40.92
C GLU A 448 3.20 0.97 39.80
N GLN A 449 2.42 0.25 39.00
CA GLN A 449 2.94 -0.45 37.83
C GLN A 449 3.48 0.53 36.79
N LYS A 450 2.77 1.62 36.52
CA LYS A 450 3.21 2.65 35.56
C LYS A 450 4.52 3.31 36.01
N GLU A 451 4.61 3.70 37.27
CA GLU A 451 5.81 4.31 37.87
C GLU A 451 7.01 3.35 37.81
N ARG A 452 6.79 2.06 38.11
CA ARG A 452 7.86 1.07 38.14
C ARG A 452 8.39 0.67 36.76
N PHE A 453 7.51 0.55 35.76
CA PHE A 453 7.86 -0.15 34.52
C PHE A 453 8.04 0.75 33.30
N ILE A 454 7.35 1.89 33.19
CA ILE A 454 7.31 2.61 31.91
C ILE A 454 8.63 3.33 31.62
N ALA A 455 9.09 4.21 32.51
CA ALA A 455 10.31 4.99 32.26
C ALA A 455 11.57 4.11 32.08
N PRO A 456 11.80 3.06 32.91
CA PRO A 456 12.91 2.14 32.67
C PRO A 456 12.81 1.37 31.34
N SER A 457 11.60 1.02 30.89
CA SER A 457 11.42 0.38 29.58
C SER A 457 11.79 1.32 28.43
N LEU A 458 11.35 2.58 28.47
CA LEU A 458 11.65 3.58 27.44
C LEU A 458 13.14 3.88 27.32
N ARG A 459 13.88 3.81 28.44
CA ARG A 459 15.34 3.99 28.49
C ARG A 459 16.13 2.74 28.04
N GLY A 460 15.47 1.58 27.96
CA GLY A 460 16.12 0.30 27.70
C GLY A 460 16.76 -0.37 28.91
N ASP A 461 16.43 0.09 30.13
CA ASP A 461 16.86 -0.51 31.39
C ASP A 461 16.11 -1.82 31.70
N ILE A 462 14.96 -2.05 31.06
CA ILE A 462 14.18 -3.29 31.16
C ILE A 462 14.04 -3.94 29.79
N ARG A 463 14.41 -5.22 29.74
CA ARG A 463 14.09 -6.11 28.61
C ARG A 463 12.87 -6.96 28.90
N TRP A 464 11.98 -7.01 27.92
CA TRP A 464 10.72 -7.74 27.99
C TRP A 464 10.72 -9.00 27.13
N CYS A 465 10.03 -10.04 27.60
CA CYS A 465 9.61 -11.17 26.79
C CYS A 465 8.10 -11.43 26.86
N GLN A 466 7.56 -12.15 25.87
CA GLN A 466 6.12 -12.44 25.77
C GLN A 466 5.85 -13.93 26.01
N LEU A 467 5.16 -14.24 27.11
CA LEU A 467 4.83 -15.59 27.57
C LEU A 467 3.36 -15.94 27.28
N PHE A 468 2.96 -15.84 26.01
CA PHE A 468 1.58 -16.06 25.58
C PHE A 468 1.39 -17.49 25.10
N SER A 469 2.06 -17.85 24.01
CA SER A 469 1.91 -19.12 23.30
C SER A 469 2.32 -20.33 24.13
N GLU A 470 1.59 -21.44 23.92
CA GLU A 470 1.82 -22.74 24.53
C GLU A 470 1.92 -23.82 23.43
N PRO A 471 2.53 -24.99 23.72
CA PRO A 471 2.55 -26.09 22.76
C PRO A 471 1.16 -26.48 22.22
N GLY A 472 0.11 -26.34 23.05
CA GLY A 472 -1.29 -26.59 22.68
C GLY A 472 -2.11 -25.35 22.31
N ALA A 473 -1.54 -24.13 22.38
CA ALA A 473 -2.27 -22.88 22.18
C ALA A 473 -1.38 -21.81 21.49
N GLY A 474 -1.46 -21.75 20.16
CA GLY A 474 -0.86 -20.71 19.32
C GLY A 474 -1.93 -19.78 18.75
N SER A 475 -2.41 -20.08 17.54
CA SER A 475 -3.47 -19.30 16.88
C SER A 475 -4.79 -19.27 17.67
N ASP A 476 -5.17 -20.38 18.33
CA ASP A 476 -6.24 -20.39 19.36
C ASP A 476 -5.64 -20.06 20.74
N LEU A 477 -5.12 -18.84 20.88
CA LEU A 477 -4.47 -18.39 22.11
C LEU A 477 -5.40 -18.50 23.34
N ALA A 478 -6.71 -18.32 23.14
CA ALA A 478 -7.73 -18.49 24.17
C ALA A 478 -7.80 -19.92 24.73
N GLY A 479 -7.25 -20.91 24.01
CA GLY A 479 -7.12 -22.31 24.41
C GLY A 479 -6.01 -22.59 25.43
N LEU A 480 -5.27 -21.57 25.89
CA LEU A 480 -4.17 -21.73 26.85
C LEU A 480 -4.57 -22.49 28.13
N THR A 481 -3.60 -23.22 28.69
CA THR A 481 -3.75 -24.15 29.81
C THR A 481 -2.82 -23.87 30.99
N THR A 482 -1.78 -23.03 30.83
CA THR A 482 -0.97 -22.55 31.96
C THR A 482 -1.90 -22.00 33.04
N SER A 483 -1.80 -22.50 34.27
CA SER A 483 -2.73 -22.22 35.36
C SER A 483 -2.22 -21.13 36.29
N ALA A 484 -3.12 -20.31 36.82
CA ALA A 484 -2.86 -19.34 37.87
C ALA A 484 -3.80 -19.61 39.04
N ARG A 485 -3.29 -20.22 40.11
CA ARG A 485 -4.06 -20.56 41.30
C ARG A 485 -3.92 -19.44 42.34
N LYS A 486 -5.04 -18.89 42.78
CA LYS A 486 -5.07 -17.87 43.83
C LYS A 486 -4.50 -18.44 45.14
N VAL A 487 -3.62 -17.68 45.79
CA VAL A 487 -3.10 -17.94 47.14
C VAL A 487 -3.16 -16.66 47.97
N ASP A 488 -2.75 -16.74 49.23
CA ASP A 488 -2.59 -15.54 50.05
C ASP A 488 -1.48 -14.66 49.47
N GLY A 489 -1.75 -13.35 49.35
CA GLY A 489 -0.82 -12.37 48.79
C GLY A 489 -0.60 -12.40 47.27
N GLY A 490 -1.18 -13.34 46.51
CA GLY A 490 -0.98 -13.40 45.06
C GLY A 490 -1.43 -14.68 44.38
N TRP A 491 -0.61 -15.16 43.43
CA TRP A 491 -0.92 -16.27 42.54
C TRP A 491 0.26 -17.23 42.44
N VAL A 492 -0.05 -18.52 42.31
CA VAL A 492 0.95 -19.54 41.95
C VAL A 492 0.67 -20.02 40.54
N ILE A 493 1.68 -19.92 39.69
CA ILE A 493 1.62 -20.25 38.28
C ILE A 493 2.25 -21.62 38.04
N ASN A 494 1.56 -22.46 37.25
CA ASN A 494 2.10 -23.74 36.80
C ASN A 494 1.76 -23.98 35.33
N GLY A 495 2.76 -24.27 34.50
CA GLY A 495 2.57 -24.54 33.08
C GLY A 495 3.84 -24.43 32.24
N GLN A 496 3.64 -24.33 30.92
CA GLN A 496 4.71 -24.25 29.94
C GLN A 496 4.35 -23.24 28.85
N LYS A 497 5.31 -22.39 28.51
CA LYS A 497 5.27 -21.46 27.39
C LYS A 497 6.33 -21.83 26.35
N VAL A 498 6.08 -21.44 25.11
CA VAL A 498 6.96 -21.75 23.97
C VAL A 498 6.95 -20.60 22.98
N TRP A 499 8.00 -20.52 22.17
CA TRP A 499 8.26 -19.42 21.23
C TRP A 499 8.55 -18.08 21.92
N THR A 500 8.99 -18.11 23.18
CA THR A 500 9.28 -16.89 23.95
C THR A 500 10.60 -16.29 23.50
N SER A 501 10.54 -15.27 22.64
CA SER A 501 11.70 -14.52 22.15
C SER A 501 12.47 -13.87 23.29
N GLY A 502 13.79 -14.03 23.30
CA GLY A 502 14.70 -13.32 24.22
C GLY A 502 14.54 -13.66 25.71
N ALA A 503 13.87 -14.76 26.05
CA ALA A 503 13.52 -15.09 27.44
C ALA A 503 14.73 -15.25 28.38
N ARG A 504 15.91 -15.63 27.86
CA ARG A 504 17.12 -15.79 28.66
C ARG A 504 17.76 -14.45 29.03
N GLU A 505 17.54 -13.45 28.19
CA GLU A 505 18.12 -12.12 28.27
C GLU A 505 17.13 -11.07 28.81
N SER A 506 15.89 -11.49 29.10
CA SER A 506 14.82 -10.59 29.56
C SER A 506 14.75 -10.52 31.08
N ASP A 507 14.52 -9.31 31.59
CA ASP A 507 14.31 -9.05 33.01
C ASP A 507 12.87 -9.38 33.41
N TRP A 508 11.92 -9.03 32.54
CA TRP A 508 10.49 -9.14 32.78
C TRP A 508 9.75 -9.86 31.65
N GLY A 509 8.62 -10.47 32.00
CA GLY A 509 7.74 -11.18 31.09
C GLY A 509 6.29 -10.72 31.21
N ILE A 510 5.58 -10.61 30.09
CA ILE A 510 4.11 -10.53 30.10
C ILE A 510 3.52 -11.92 29.92
N LEU A 511 2.74 -12.38 30.90
CA LEU A 511 2.26 -13.75 31.00
C LEU A 511 0.74 -13.81 30.95
N LEU A 512 0.20 -14.71 30.12
CA LEU A 512 -1.20 -15.12 30.18
C LEU A 512 -1.34 -16.48 30.86
N ALA A 513 -2.24 -16.55 31.83
CA ALA A 513 -2.54 -17.77 32.56
C ALA A 513 -4.03 -17.89 32.91
N ARG A 514 -4.51 -19.13 32.99
CA ARG A 514 -5.87 -19.54 33.33
C ARG A 514 -6.13 -19.30 34.81
N THR A 515 -6.87 -18.25 35.14
CA THR A 515 -7.30 -17.91 36.51
C THR A 515 -8.56 -18.67 36.93
N ASP A 516 -9.42 -19.01 35.98
CA ASP A 516 -10.63 -19.81 36.19
C ASP A 516 -10.81 -20.84 35.06
N PRO A 517 -10.62 -22.15 35.32
CA PRO A 517 -10.80 -23.21 34.33
C PRO A 517 -12.27 -23.51 34.00
N THR A 518 -13.21 -23.02 34.79
CA THR A 518 -14.66 -23.24 34.62
C THR A 518 -15.36 -22.10 33.88
N ALA A 519 -14.74 -20.92 33.84
CA ALA A 519 -15.24 -19.78 33.08
C ALA A 519 -15.21 -20.05 31.56
N ARG A 520 -16.06 -19.34 30.82
CA ARG A 520 -15.99 -19.30 29.35
C ARG A 520 -14.57 -18.90 28.91
N LYS A 521 -14.02 -19.58 27.89
CA LYS A 521 -12.62 -19.46 27.42
C LYS A 521 -11.95 -18.09 27.66
N HIS A 522 -12.54 -16.99 27.14
CA HIS A 522 -11.93 -15.65 27.25
C HIS A 522 -11.98 -15.04 28.67
N ARG A 523 -13.02 -15.34 29.46
CA ARG A 523 -13.27 -14.72 30.78
C ARG A 523 -12.36 -15.26 31.89
N GLY A 524 -11.78 -16.46 31.71
CA GLY A 524 -10.95 -17.12 32.71
C GLY A 524 -9.44 -16.90 32.53
N ILE A 525 -9.02 -15.83 31.85
CA ILE A 525 -7.60 -15.56 31.56
C ILE A 525 -7.18 -14.29 32.30
N GLY A 526 -6.11 -14.40 33.08
CA GLY A 526 -5.42 -13.28 33.73
C GLY A 526 -4.18 -12.84 32.95
N TYR A 527 -3.74 -11.61 33.20
CA TYR A 527 -2.54 -11.00 32.62
C TYR A 527 -1.58 -10.60 33.75
N PHE A 528 -0.36 -11.08 33.70
CA PHE A 528 0.62 -10.94 34.78
C PHE A 528 1.94 -10.36 34.28
N LEU A 529 2.59 -9.56 35.10
CA LEU A 529 3.98 -9.18 34.97
C LEU A 529 4.82 -10.18 35.77
N LEU A 530 5.79 -10.82 35.12
CA LEU A 530 6.61 -11.86 35.71
C LEU A 530 8.07 -11.43 35.73
N ASP A 531 8.68 -11.42 36.92
CA ASP A 531 10.13 -11.29 37.07
C ASP A 531 10.77 -12.61 36.61
N MET A 532 11.58 -12.55 35.55
CA MET A 532 12.16 -13.75 34.92
C MET A 532 13.24 -14.42 35.78
N THR A 533 13.63 -13.81 36.90
CA THR A 533 14.56 -14.38 37.90
C THR A 533 13.82 -15.13 39.02
N THR A 534 12.48 -15.13 39.03
CA THR A 534 11.68 -15.78 40.07
C THR A 534 11.99 -17.28 40.16
N PRO A 535 12.22 -17.84 41.37
CA PRO A 535 12.42 -19.27 41.54
C PRO A 535 11.26 -20.10 40.95
N GLY A 536 11.59 -21.22 40.31
CA GLY A 536 10.63 -22.09 39.61
C GLY A 536 10.53 -21.84 38.10
N ILE A 537 11.16 -20.78 37.59
CA ILE A 537 11.29 -20.55 36.14
C ILE A 537 12.48 -21.33 35.60
N THR A 538 12.26 -22.13 34.56
CA THR A 538 13.33 -22.77 33.77
C THR A 538 13.20 -22.36 32.31
N VAL A 539 14.21 -21.68 31.78
CA VAL A 539 14.27 -21.27 30.38
C VAL A 539 15.14 -22.25 29.59
N ARG A 540 14.59 -22.86 28.55
CA ARG A 540 15.29 -23.77 27.64
C ARG A 540 15.37 -23.14 26.24
N PRO A 541 16.57 -22.86 25.70
CA PRO A 541 16.70 -22.35 24.34
C PRO A 541 16.15 -23.35 23.32
N LEU A 542 15.44 -22.82 22.33
CA LEU A 542 15.04 -23.54 21.13
C LEU A 542 15.90 -23.05 19.97
N ARG A 543 16.64 -23.97 19.36
CA ARG A 543 17.47 -23.65 18.21
C ARG A 543 16.60 -23.58 16.96
N GLU A 544 16.43 -22.40 16.38
CA GLU A 544 15.68 -22.21 15.14
C GLU A 544 16.52 -22.48 13.88
N LEU A 545 15.87 -22.36 12.73
CA LEU A 545 16.41 -22.72 11.42
C LEU A 545 17.64 -21.89 10.99
N THR A 546 17.85 -20.70 11.55
CA THR A 546 19.06 -19.88 11.36
C THR A 546 20.29 -20.49 12.04
N GLY A 547 20.07 -21.42 12.97
CA GLY A 547 21.09 -21.98 13.85
C GLY A 547 21.28 -21.21 15.15
N GLU A 548 20.64 -20.06 15.32
CA GLU A 548 20.60 -19.30 16.57
C GLU A 548 19.55 -19.89 17.53
N ALA A 549 19.45 -19.32 18.74
CA ALA A 549 18.47 -19.70 19.74
C ALA A 549 17.75 -18.47 20.30
N LEU A 550 17.05 -17.77 19.40
CA LEU A 550 16.30 -16.55 19.70
C LEU A 550 15.02 -16.85 20.49
N PHE A 551 14.43 -18.02 20.28
CA PHE A 551 13.22 -18.46 20.99
C PHE A 551 13.54 -19.42 22.13
N ASN A 552 12.64 -19.49 23.10
CA ASN A 552 12.81 -20.36 24.27
C ASN A 552 11.49 -21.05 24.64
N GLU A 553 11.61 -22.23 25.24
CA GLU A 553 10.58 -22.76 26.11
C GLU A 553 10.79 -22.22 27.52
N VAL A 554 9.70 -21.87 28.19
CA VAL A 554 9.73 -21.42 29.58
C VAL A 554 8.81 -22.33 30.39
N PHE A 555 9.40 -23.09 31.30
CA PHE A 555 8.68 -23.93 32.25
C PHE A 555 8.47 -23.14 33.54
N LEU A 556 7.25 -23.18 34.05
CA LEU A 556 6.81 -22.47 35.25
C LEU A 556 6.35 -23.54 36.24
N ASP A 557 7.17 -23.82 37.26
CA ASP A 557 6.86 -24.80 38.30
C ASP A 557 6.62 -24.10 39.65
N GLU A 558 5.36 -24.04 40.06
CA GLU A 558 4.88 -23.36 41.27
C GLU A 558 5.47 -21.93 41.45
N VAL A 559 5.52 -21.15 40.37
CA VAL A 559 6.08 -19.78 40.36
C VAL A 559 5.12 -18.83 41.05
N PHE A 560 5.54 -18.19 42.13
CA PHE A 560 4.72 -17.20 42.85
C PHE A 560 4.79 -15.81 42.19
N ILE A 561 3.65 -15.20 41.94
CA ILE A 561 3.49 -13.83 41.47
C ILE A 561 2.65 -13.05 42.49
N PRO A 562 3.19 -11.98 43.11
CA PRO A 562 2.44 -11.08 43.97
C PRO A 562 1.20 -10.47 43.31
N GLU A 563 0.17 -10.15 44.10
CA GLU A 563 -1.10 -9.60 43.59
C GLU A 563 -0.90 -8.31 42.78
N GLU A 564 0.01 -7.44 43.22
CA GLU A 564 0.30 -6.16 42.58
C GLU A 564 0.94 -6.27 41.19
N LEU A 565 1.35 -7.47 40.77
CA LEU A 565 1.88 -7.72 39.43
C LEU A 565 0.83 -8.29 38.47
N MET A 566 -0.42 -8.42 38.90
CA MET A 566 -1.54 -8.68 37.99
C MET A 566 -2.02 -7.37 37.36
N VAL A 567 -2.19 -7.34 36.04
CA VAL A 567 -2.70 -6.18 35.30
C VAL A 567 -4.22 -6.31 35.14
N GLY A 568 -4.97 -5.34 35.67
CA GLY A 568 -6.44 -5.37 35.69
C GLY A 568 -7.00 -6.34 36.72
N THR A 569 -8.13 -6.98 36.43
CA THR A 569 -8.77 -8.00 37.29
C THR A 569 -8.56 -9.43 36.74
N PRO A 570 -8.84 -10.50 37.51
CA PRO A 570 -8.56 -11.88 37.08
C PRO A 570 -9.35 -12.30 35.82
N THR A 571 -10.35 -11.51 35.42
CA THR A 571 -11.19 -11.74 34.23
C THR A 571 -10.91 -10.76 33.08
N ASP A 572 -10.01 -9.80 33.27
CA ASP A 572 -9.69 -8.78 32.26
C ASP A 572 -8.53 -9.17 31.34
N GLY A 573 -7.80 -10.25 31.64
CA GLY A 573 -6.55 -10.56 30.97
C GLY A 573 -6.69 -10.74 29.45
N TRP A 574 -7.82 -11.29 28.98
CA TRP A 574 -8.09 -11.38 27.55
C TRP A 574 -8.31 -10.01 26.89
N LYS A 575 -8.97 -9.06 27.58
CA LYS A 575 -9.15 -7.70 27.08
C LYS A 575 -7.81 -7.00 26.91
N VAL A 576 -6.93 -7.13 27.92
CA VAL A 576 -5.57 -6.57 27.86
C VAL A 576 -4.79 -7.21 26.71
N ALA A 577 -4.79 -8.55 26.61
CA ALA A 577 -4.08 -9.29 25.57
C ALA A 577 -4.50 -8.89 24.15
N VAL A 578 -5.79 -8.68 23.90
CA VAL A 578 -6.27 -8.22 22.58
C VAL A 578 -5.73 -6.84 22.23
N GLY A 579 -5.65 -5.92 23.20
CA GLY A 579 -5.00 -4.62 23.01
C GLY A 579 -3.51 -4.76 22.75
N THR A 580 -2.82 -5.61 23.51
CA THR A 580 -1.39 -5.91 23.31
C THR A 580 -1.09 -6.44 21.91
N LEU A 581 -1.86 -7.42 21.42
CA LEU A 581 -1.70 -8.00 20.08
C LEU A 581 -2.07 -7.01 18.94
N ALA A 582 -2.92 -6.02 19.22
CA ALA A 582 -3.18 -4.94 18.27
C ALA A 582 -1.95 -4.02 18.15
N ASN A 583 -1.35 -3.65 19.28
CA ASN A 583 -0.11 -2.86 19.30
C ASN A 583 1.07 -3.62 18.68
N GLU A 584 1.19 -4.94 18.93
CA GLU A 584 2.21 -5.79 18.30
C GLU A 584 2.12 -5.73 16.77
N ARG A 585 0.92 -5.81 16.20
CA ARG A 585 0.74 -5.72 14.75
C ARG A 585 1.21 -4.39 14.18
N VAL A 586 0.91 -3.28 14.83
CA VAL A 586 1.37 -1.95 14.41
C VAL A 586 2.91 -1.87 14.48
N ALA A 587 3.50 -2.33 15.58
CA ALA A 587 4.96 -2.34 15.77
C ALA A 587 5.68 -3.22 14.74
N MET A 588 5.08 -4.35 14.34
CA MET A 588 5.63 -5.23 13.30
C MET A 588 5.51 -4.68 11.87
N THR A 589 4.65 -3.67 11.65
CA THR A 589 4.45 -3.05 10.33
C THR A 589 5.30 -1.81 10.08
N GLY A 590 5.75 -1.11 11.13
CA GLY A 590 6.66 0.05 11.00
C GLY A 590 8.08 -0.40 10.65
N HIS A 591 8.70 0.24 9.65
CA HIS A 591 10.10 0.10 9.21
C HIS A 591 10.74 -1.26 9.55
N SER A 592 10.48 -2.24 8.68
CA SER A 592 10.87 -3.65 8.78
C SER A 592 11.97 -3.94 9.80
N MET A 593 11.61 -4.62 10.91
CA MET A 593 12.48 -5.13 11.97
C MET A 593 13.77 -5.85 11.48
N PHE A 594 13.84 -6.23 10.20
CA PHE A 594 14.98 -6.94 9.60
C PHE A 594 15.54 -6.30 8.31
N GLY A 595 15.02 -5.15 7.85
CA GLY A 595 15.38 -4.54 6.57
C GLY A 595 14.73 -5.20 5.34
N GLY A 596 14.32 -4.39 4.35
CA GLY A 596 13.58 -4.85 3.16
C GLY A 596 14.39 -5.68 2.15
N GLY A 597 15.72 -5.54 2.15
CA GLY A 597 16.63 -6.21 1.20
C GLY A 597 16.75 -5.52 -0.17
N ASP A 598 15.92 -4.51 -0.45
CA ASP A 598 15.87 -3.82 -1.74
C ASP A 598 17.24 -3.25 -2.18
N GLU A 599 17.99 -2.64 -1.26
CA GLU A 599 19.35 -2.14 -1.56
C GLU A 599 20.34 -3.25 -1.89
N ALA A 600 20.27 -4.37 -1.17
CA ALA A 600 21.12 -5.53 -1.43
C ALA A 600 20.81 -6.09 -2.83
N LEU A 601 19.53 -6.17 -3.18
CA LEU A 601 19.07 -6.64 -4.49
C LEU A 601 19.50 -5.70 -5.63
N VAL A 602 19.32 -4.38 -5.47
CA VAL A 602 19.75 -3.38 -6.46
C VAL A 602 21.27 -3.37 -6.62
N SER A 603 22.02 -3.57 -5.53
CA SER A 603 23.48 -3.68 -5.56
C SER A 603 23.94 -4.90 -6.37
N LEU A 604 23.33 -6.08 -6.13
CA LEU A 604 23.60 -7.29 -6.90
C LEU A 604 23.28 -7.12 -8.39
N LEU A 605 22.13 -6.51 -8.70
CA LEU A 605 21.73 -6.20 -10.07
C LEU A 605 22.79 -5.34 -10.77
N ARG A 606 23.23 -4.23 -10.14
CA ARG A 606 24.30 -3.37 -10.67
C ARG A 606 25.62 -4.10 -10.89
N GLY A 607 26.01 -4.97 -9.95
CA GLY A 607 27.31 -5.64 -9.98
C GLY A 607 27.41 -6.78 -10.99
N GLN A 608 26.29 -7.45 -11.30
CA GLN A 608 26.34 -8.73 -12.03
C GLN A 608 25.52 -8.77 -13.32
N ALA A 609 24.47 -7.95 -13.45
CA ALA A 609 23.49 -8.12 -14.52
C ALA A 609 22.69 -6.84 -14.79
N ALA A 610 23.40 -5.72 -14.94
CA ALA A 610 22.78 -4.41 -14.99
C ALA A 610 21.72 -4.27 -16.10
N ASP A 611 21.88 -4.99 -17.21
CA ASP A 611 21.00 -4.95 -18.38
C ASP A 611 20.26 -6.25 -18.68
N ASP A 612 20.31 -7.26 -17.80
CA ASP A 612 19.57 -8.51 -17.99
C ASP A 612 18.05 -8.26 -17.87
N PRO A 613 17.26 -8.44 -18.95
CA PRO A 613 15.83 -8.13 -18.92
C PRO A 613 15.04 -8.92 -17.89
N LEU A 614 15.40 -10.19 -17.63
CA LEU A 614 14.68 -11.03 -16.66
C LEU A 614 14.95 -10.53 -15.25
N ARG A 615 16.20 -10.17 -14.95
CA ARG A 615 16.57 -9.63 -13.64
C ARG A 615 16.00 -8.24 -13.42
N LEU A 616 16.04 -7.36 -14.43
CA LEU A 616 15.40 -6.05 -14.37
C LEU A 616 13.89 -6.18 -14.09
N ARG A 617 13.20 -7.07 -14.80
CA ARG A 617 11.78 -7.34 -14.57
C ARG A 617 11.52 -7.80 -13.13
N MET A 618 12.32 -8.73 -12.62
CA MET A 618 12.14 -9.29 -11.27
C MET A 618 12.42 -8.26 -10.17
N VAL A 619 13.51 -7.49 -10.28
CA VAL A 619 13.83 -6.41 -9.32
C VAL A 619 12.74 -5.35 -9.35
N GLY A 620 12.27 -4.98 -10.53
CA GLY A 620 11.19 -4.02 -10.70
C GLY A 620 9.88 -4.45 -10.03
N ASP A 621 9.55 -5.73 -10.11
CA ASP A 621 8.39 -6.34 -9.46
C ASP A 621 8.49 -6.20 -7.93
N LEU A 622 9.61 -6.66 -7.35
CA LEU A 622 9.86 -6.62 -5.91
C LEU A 622 9.91 -5.19 -5.35
N ILE A 623 10.53 -4.26 -6.07
CA ILE A 623 10.55 -2.84 -5.68
C ILE A 623 9.15 -2.24 -5.78
N SER A 624 8.36 -2.57 -6.80
CA SER A 624 6.99 -2.06 -6.94
C SER A 624 6.10 -2.53 -5.79
N VAL A 625 6.23 -3.80 -5.37
CA VAL A 625 5.48 -4.34 -4.23
C VAL A 625 5.95 -3.70 -2.92
N SER A 626 7.28 -3.56 -2.72
CA SER A 626 7.87 -2.84 -1.57
C SER A 626 7.34 -1.41 -1.45
N LEU A 627 7.33 -0.68 -2.59
CA LEU A 627 6.81 0.67 -2.69
C LEU A 627 5.33 0.72 -2.33
N SER A 628 4.51 -0.20 -2.87
CA SER A 628 3.08 -0.24 -2.55
C SER A 628 2.80 -0.42 -1.05
N GLY A 629 3.55 -1.31 -0.38
CA GLY A 629 3.42 -1.54 1.07
C GLY A 629 3.82 -0.32 1.89
N SER A 630 4.91 0.35 1.51
CA SER A 630 5.35 1.60 2.14
C SER A 630 4.32 2.72 1.98
N LEU A 631 3.77 2.90 0.76
CA LEU A 631 2.77 3.91 0.45
C LEU A 631 1.44 3.67 1.17
N MET A 632 1.05 2.41 1.40
CA MET A 632 -0.10 2.10 2.25
C MET A 632 0.10 2.65 3.66
N GLY A 633 1.29 2.48 4.25
CA GLY A 633 1.62 3.05 5.55
C GLY A 633 1.58 4.58 5.57
N VAL A 634 2.10 5.24 4.54
CA VAL A 634 2.04 6.71 4.40
C VAL A 634 0.59 7.19 4.31
N ARG A 635 -0.25 6.51 3.55
CA ARG A 635 -1.67 6.86 3.43
C ARG A 635 -2.42 6.67 4.74
N SER A 636 -2.17 5.57 5.47
CA SER A 636 -2.72 5.36 6.81
C SER A 636 -2.35 6.50 7.76
N MET A 637 -1.09 6.93 7.71
CA MET A 637 -0.58 8.03 8.53
C MET A 637 -1.30 9.35 8.22
N LEU A 638 -1.45 9.68 6.92
CA LEU A 638 -2.15 10.89 6.50
C LEU A 638 -3.62 10.92 6.93
N LYS A 639 -4.35 9.82 6.75
CA LYS A 639 -5.74 9.71 7.24
C LYS A 639 -5.84 9.83 8.76
N ALA A 640 -4.87 9.29 9.49
CA ALA A 640 -4.82 9.41 10.94
C ALA A 640 -4.62 10.85 11.43
N MET A 641 -3.93 11.71 10.65
CA MET A 641 -3.82 13.15 10.93
C MET A 641 -5.18 13.86 10.83
N GLU A 642 -6.11 13.33 10.03
CA GLU A 642 -7.44 13.90 9.78
C GLU A 642 -8.52 13.37 10.76
N ASN A 643 -8.11 12.64 11.80
CA ASN A 643 -8.90 11.98 12.86
C ASN A 643 -9.41 10.55 12.56
N GLU A 644 -8.89 9.85 11.56
CA GLU A 644 -9.23 8.44 11.30
C GLU A 644 -8.14 7.48 11.79
N THR A 645 -8.32 6.87 12.96
CA THR A 645 -7.48 5.72 13.36
C THR A 645 -8.16 4.42 12.94
N ASP A 646 -7.87 3.95 11.72
CA ASP A 646 -8.27 2.60 11.32
C ASP A 646 -7.14 1.58 11.50
N SER A 647 -7.29 0.70 12.49
CA SER A 647 -6.38 -0.42 12.74
C SER A 647 -6.37 -1.48 11.63
N ALA A 648 -7.35 -1.43 10.71
CA ALA A 648 -7.55 -2.37 9.62
C ALA A 648 -6.41 -2.39 8.60
N GLU A 649 -5.88 -1.22 8.21
CA GLU A 649 -4.88 -1.08 7.14
C GLU A 649 -3.53 -1.75 7.52
N SER A 650 -3.17 -1.81 8.80
CA SER A 650 -1.96 -2.51 9.27
C SER A 650 -1.93 -3.99 8.90
N SER A 651 -3.10 -4.65 8.87
CA SER A 651 -3.18 -6.07 8.50
C SER A 651 -2.95 -6.29 7.00
N LEU A 652 -3.33 -5.31 6.16
CA LEU A 652 -3.07 -5.31 4.73
C LEU A 652 -1.57 -5.10 4.46
N SER A 653 -0.97 -4.08 5.07
CA SER A 653 0.46 -3.77 4.91
C SER A 653 1.32 -4.94 5.36
N LYS A 654 0.95 -5.65 6.45
CA LYS A 654 1.65 -6.87 6.86
C LYS A 654 1.61 -7.96 5.79
N LEU A 655 0.45 -8.23 5.20
CA LEU A 655 0.29 -9.28 4.18
C LEU A 655 1.19 -9.01 2.96
N VAL A 656 1.27 -7.75 2.53
CA VAL A 656 2.12 -7.33 1.40
C VAL A 656 3.60 -7.39 1.77
N SER A 657 4.00 -6.68 2.83
CA SER A 657 5.41 -6.49 3.18
C SER A 657 6.10 -7.80 3.58
N THR A 658 5.43 -8.66 4.37
CA THR A 658 6.08 -9.89 4.85
C THR A 658 6.38 -10.89 3.73
N ARG A 659 5.49 -10.98 2.72
CA ARG A 659 5.74 -11.82 1.55
C ARG A 659 6.83 -11.21 0.67
N ASN A 660 6.77 -9.90 0.41
CA ASN A 660 7.76 -9.22 -0.41
C ASN A 660 9.18 -9.35 0.16
N ILE A 661 9.35 -9.14 1.47
CA ILE A 661 10.65 -9.29 2.15
C ILE A 661 11.21 -10.71 1.96
N GLN A 662 10.36 -11.74 2.08
CA GLN A 662 10.79 -13.12 1.85
C GLN A 662 11.24 -13.35 0.41
N ASP A 663 10.48 -12.85 -0.57
CA ASP A 663 10.80 -13.00 -2.00
C ASP A 663 12.07 -12.21 -2.38
N THR A 664 12.25 -11.01 -1.81
CA THR A 664 13.47 -10.20 -1.99
C THR A 664 14.70 -10.91 -1.43
N TRP A 665 14.67 -11.41 -0.20
CA TRP A 665 15.83 -12.08 0.38
C TRP A 665 16.12 -13.46 -0.23
N GLU A 666 15.09 -14.13 -0.76
CA GLU A 666 15.27 -15.34 -1.58
C GLU A 666 16.02 -15.03 -2.88
N ALA A 667 15.65 -13.95 -3.57
CA ALA A 667 16.38 -13.46 -4.74
C ALA A 667 17.81 -13.04 -4.41
N VAL A 668 18.03 -12.32 -3.30
CA VAL A 668 19.37 -11.90 -2.86
C VAL A 668 20.25 -13.13 -2.61
N VAL A 669 19.75 -14.15 -1.89
CA VAL A 669 20.52 -15.38 -1.64
C VAL A 669 20.86 -16.12 -2.93
N GLU A 670 19.89 -16.24 -3.84
CA GLU A 670 20.09 -16.93 -5.12
C GLU A 670 21.15 -16.22 -5.97
N TRP A 671 21.11 -14.89 -6.00
CA TRP A 671 21.96 -14.06 -6.86
C TRP A 671 23.35 -13.81 -6.29
N SER A 672 23.52 -13.95 -4.97
CA SER A 672 24.85 -14.06 -4.37
C SER A 672 25.62 -15.29 -4.84
N GLY A 673 24.94 -16.26 -5.48
CA GLY A 673 25.59 -17.45 -6.04
C GLY A 673 26.20 -18.35 -4.94
N PRO A 674 27.27 -19.12 -5.25
CA PRO A 674 27.92 -19.98 -4.26
C PRO A 674 28.39 -19.26 -3.00
N ASP A 675 28.82 -18.00 -3.12
CA ASP A 675 29.27 -17.18 -1.98
C ASP A 675 28.09 -16.87 -1.03
N GLY A 676 26.86 -16.80 -1.55
CA GLY A 676 25.65 -16.61 -0.76
C GLY A 676 25.35 -17.74 0.22
N ILE A 677 25.89 -18.94 -0.02
CA ILE A 677 25.70 -20.14 0.81
C ILE A 677 26.98 -20.62 1.49
N ASP A 678 28.10 -19.93 1.28
CA ASP A 678 29.28 -20.19 2.08
C ASP A 678 29.05 -19.60 3.48
N GLY A 679 29.39 -20.37 4.52
CA GLY A 679 29.10 -19.96 5.91
C GLY A 679 30.01 -18.85 6.42
N ILE A 680 30.80 -18.19 5.57
CA ILE A 680 31.87 -17.28 5.99
C ILE A 680 31.28 -16.02 6.60
N ASP A 681 30.36 -15.35 5.90
CA ASP A 681 29.75 -14.12 6.41
C ASP A 681 28.90 -14.38 7.66
N MET A 682 28.19 -15.51 7.68
CA MET A 682 27.50 -16.01 8.88
C MET A 682 28.44 -16.19 10.08
N ALA A 683 29.63 -16.75 9.87
CA ALA A 683 30.60 -16.98 10.93
C ALA A 683 31.30 -15.69 11.41
N ARG A 684 31.28 -14.63 10.59
CA ARG A 684 31.86 -13.32 10.90
C ARG A 684 30.88 -12.35 11.54
N ALA A 685 29.58 -12.59 11.41
CA ALA A 685 28.55 -11.73 11.96
C ALA A 685 28.40 -11.95 13.47
N GLU A 686 28.78 -10.95 14.27
CA GLU A 686 28.89 -11.03 15.73
C GLU A 686 27.59 -10.65 16.46
N ASP A 687 26.68 -9.94 15.79
CA ASP A 687 25.46 -9.40 16.38
C ASP A 687 24.27 -9.39 15.39
N VAL A 688 23.10 -8.95 15.87
CA VAL A 688 21.88 -8.89 15.05
C VAL A 688 22.01 -7.93 13.87
N ALA A 689 22.69 -6.79 14.04
CA ALA A 689 22.83 -5.78 13.00
C ALA A 689 23.68 -6.29 11.83
N THR A 690 24.83 -6.90 12.13
CA THR A 690 25.72 -7.53 11.16
C THR A 690 25.10 -8.77 10.52
N ARG A 691 24.28 -9.55 11.26
CA ARG A 691 23.56 -10.69 10.69
C ARG A 691 22.45 -10.28 9.72
N SER A 692 21.82 -9.14 9.97
CA SER A 692 20.71 -8.64 9.13
C SER A 692 21.13 -8.18 7.74
N THR A 693 22.44 -8.20 7.44
CA THR A 693 22.98 -7.96 6.10
C THR A 693 23.43 -9.24 5.39
N VAL A 694 23.45 -10.38 6.09
CA VAL A 694 23.92 -11.67 5.54
C VAL A 694 22.78 -12.34 4.77
N PRO A 695 22.92 -12.59 3.45
CA PRO A 695 21.86 -13.16 2.63
C PRO A 695 21.26 -14.46 3.19
N THR A 696 22.09 -15.45 3.53
CA THR A 696 21.60 -16.73 4.06
C THR A 696 20.89 -16.57 5.40
N TYR A 697 21.39 -15.71 6.29
CA TYR A 697 20.69 -15.43 7.55
C TYR A 697 19.29 -14.89 7.28
N MET A 698 19.19 -13.92 6.38
CA MET A 698 17.97 -13.19 6.12
C MET A 698 16.94 -14.03 5.36
N PHE A 699 17.35 -14.82 4.38
CA PHE A 699 16.50 -15.81 3.73
C PHE A 699 15.84 -16.74 4.75
N LEU A 700 16.62 -17.21 5.72
CA LEU A 700 16.19 -18.08 6.80
C LEU A 700 15.28 -17.33 7.79
N ASN A 701 15.77 -16.23 8.36
CA ASN A 701 15.11 -15.49 9.44
C ASN A 701 13.74 -14.91 9.02
N THR A 702 13.63 -14.41 7.78
CA THR A 702 12.39 -13.81 7.26
C THR A 702 11.24 -14.81 7.13
N ARG A 703 11.50 -16.13 7.17
CA ARG A 703 10.44 -17.17 7.23
C ARG A 703 9.56 -17.04 8.47
N SER A 704 10.05 -16.41 9.53
CA SER A 704 9.25 -16.12 10.72
C SER A 704 8.13 -15.09 10.48
N LEU A 705 8.27 -14.19 9.49
CA LEU A 705 7.38 -13.04 9.29
C LEU A 705 5.94 -13.42 8.92
N THR A 706 5.74 -14.54 8.22
CA THR A 706 4.42 -15.05 7.84
C THR A 706 3.76 -15.90 8.95
N ILE A 707 4.44 -16.06 10.08
CA ILE A 707 4.01 -16.87 11.24
C ILE A 707 3.79 -15.97 12.47
N ALA A 708 4.79 -15.16 12.82
CA ALA A 708 4.80 -14.27 13.98
C ALA A 708 3.77 -13.14 13.84
N GLY A 709 3.26 -12.62 14.96
CA GLY A 709 2.21 -11.59 14.98
C GLY A 709 0.90 -12.01 14.29
N GLY A 710 0.63 -13.32 14.22
CA GLY A 710 -0.53 -13.95 13.57
C GLY A 710 -0.25 -14.37 12.12
N THR A 711 -0.48 -15.65 11.82
CA THR A 711 -0.19 -16.25 10.50
C THR A 711 -0.93 -15.56 9.35
N THR A 712 -0.42 -15.72 8.13
CA THR A 712 -1.09 -15.22 6.90
C THR A 712 -2.57 -15.59 6.86
N ASP A 713 -2.93 -16.82 7.19
CA ASP A 713 -4.33 -17.29 7.20
C ASP A 713 -5.20 -16.53 8.21
N ILE A 714 -4.64 -16.20 9.37
CA ILE A 714 -5.33 -15.42 10.41
C ILE A 714 -5.45 -13.96 9.99
N GLN A 715 -4.45 -13.38 9.34
CA GLN A 715 -4.56 -12.02 8.79
C GLN A 715 -5.64 -11.96 7.71
N LEU A 716 -5.68 -12.93 6.78
CA LEU A 716 -6.74 -13.00 5.76
C LEU A 716 -8.14 -13.18 6.38
N ASN A 717 -8.27 -13.97 7.46
CA ASN A 717 -9.53 -14.05 8.21
C ASN A 717 -9.90 -12.71 8.87
N ILE A 718 -8.93 -11.97 9.43
CA ILE A 718 -9.17 -10.66 10.03
C ILE A 718 -9.67 -9.68 8.96
N VAL A 719 -9.02 -9.65 7.80
CA VAL A 719 -9.44 -8.81 6.68
C VAL A 719 -10.85 -9.17 6.23
N ALA A 720 -11.10 -10.44 5.93
CA ALA A 720 -12.40 -10.91 5.48
C ALA A 720 -13.52 -10.63 6.50
N GLU A 721 -13.31 -10.91 7.79
CA GLU A 721 -14.38 -10.93 8.79
C GLU A 721 -14.55 -9.60 9.54
N ARG A 722 -13.46 -8.87 9.81
CA ARG A 722 -13.52 -7.62 10.59
C ARG A 722 -13.58 -6.39 9.70
N ILE A 723 -12.85 -6.39 8.58
CA ILE A 723 -12.81 -5.25 7.66
C ILE A 723 -13.98 -5.37 6.67
N LEU A 724 -14.05 -6.52 5.97
CA LEU A 724 -15.05 -6.74 4.92
C LEU A 724 -16.38 -7.32 5.45
N GLY A 725 -16.48 -7.62 6.75
CA GLY A 725 -17.71 -8.10 7.38
C GLY A 725 -18.28 -9.40 6.78
N LEU A 726 -17.43 -10.28 6.25
CA LEU A 726 -17.83 -11.61 5.81
C LEU A 726 -18.12 -12.51 7.03
N PRO A 727 -19.07 -13.45 6.93
CA PRO A 727 -19.50 -14.27 8.06
C PRO A 727 -18.39 -15.21 8.53
N ARG A 728 -18.31 -15.49 9.83
CA ARG A 728 -17.38 -16.48 10.40
C ARG A 728 -17.74 -17.88 9.96
N SER A 729 -16.73 -18.73 9.81
CA SER A 729 -16.87 -20.15 9.45
C SER A 729 -17.43 -20.98 10.60
#